data_AF-A0A8T2HSE1-F1
#
_entry.id   AF-A0A8T2HSE1-F1
#
_cell.length_a   1.000
_cell.length_b   1.000
_cell.length_c   1.000
_cell.angle_alpha   90.00
_cell.angle_beta   90.00
_cell.angle_gamma   90.00
#
_symmetry.space_group_name_H-M   'P 1'
#
loop_
_entity.id
_entity.type
_entity.pdbx_description
1 polymer ?
#
loop_
_entity_poly.entity_id
_entity_poly.type
_entity_poly.pdbx_seq_one_letter_code
_entity_poly.pdbx_strand_id
1 'polypeptide(L)'
;MVAVKAEAMETLTTRIKELEVVSDDDEENDVPSTSDQNNFLANAADYNSGEPEEPTYRVAWDSSQSRLKNKTLHQKTIPPSSLGTKAEELKEQGNAAYKTGDDTTALHFYQQALQHCPSNNNNYLMHLQATLHSNISAVYLRLNRPSDAMSAAKQAHTLRPDWTRPLHRMAEACLLSGNYIKAVQACQKGEILCRDYRNSEGHTEFTPVLDRIALRAAASNGDTTNFVGFTGRQLEVRSAGDEAWLGRPAPHILELDGPLDEDTALPSDDLSLPTATKNKDNSSCTTKALPSSTPTGNGLSNSIATSNTNGISARADSLATFHHKNSNDVRNRQRLNRTSFRCIQEAISAANDGDRILLLKGVHNGMGQSVNINKRVLIQGQGDLGETVIDQRANCPTFRITRGGVVIRNLDIDHTGFRESLLIEGKSSVTPLIENCILKCSGDDVVNTAGTAAPFFRRCVITAKKCGIRAFEKSHTTLESCIIEKCGEQALKAMESSAIDATLCTLRDCEEDGVVVMDTATVSLLACTIQKNKGPGVDCSGEGKLEVRGGEVSKNDGGGIFLWDASVASLDGARVDGGKCPVILTDENGRVNATSCVLKGMVHASDDAWQGILRVDKGGRDHGGKVVENILKNKLVDPDGPTDLPDEEGPFRFIPNKYTRKQ
;
A
#
# COMPACT_ATOMS: atom_id res chain seq x y z
N MET A 1 -6.19 -28.79 -17.09
CA MET A 1 -6.23 -27.40 -16.54
C MET A 1 -7.55 -27.05 -15.85
N VAL A 2 -8.72 -27.35 -16.42
CA VAL A 2 -10.03 -27.09 -15.76
C VAL A 2 -10.23 -27.96 -14.51
N ALA A 3 -9.81 -29.23 -14.54
CA ALA A 3 -9.91 -30.14 -13.38
C ALA A 3 -9.05 -29.70 -12.17
N VAL A 4 -7.85 -29.16 -12.43
CA VAL A 4 -6.93 -28.68 -11.37
C VAL A 4 -7.45 -27.40 -10.71
N LYS A 5 -8.21 -26.57 -11.44
CA LYS A 5 -8.90 -25.39 -10.88
C LYS A 5 -10.10 -25.78 -10.00
N ALA A 6 -10.83 -26.83 -10.39
CA ALA A 6 -11.98 -27.31 -9.63
C ALA A 6 -11.56 -27.92 -8.28
N GLU A 7 -10.49 -28.72 -8.28
CA GLU A 7 -9.97 -29.39 -7.07
C GLU A 7 -9.39 -28.38 -6.06
N ALA A 8 -8.74 -27.31 -6.54
CA ALA A 8 -8.26 -26.21 -5.69
C ALA A 8 -9.41 -25.39 -5.07
N MET A 9 -10.51 -25.15 -5.79
CA MET A 9 -11.69 -24.48 -5.24
C MET A 9 -12.41 -25.34 -4.20
N GLU A 10 -12.61 -26.63 -4.48
CA GLU A 10 -13.33 -27.54 -3.59
C GLU A 10 -12.60 -27.71 -2.24
N THR A 11 -11.27 -27.73 -2.28
CA THR A 11 -10.43 -27.75 -1.06
C THR A 11 -10.58 -26.46 -0.23
N LEU A 12 -10.78 -25.31 -0.88
CA LEU A 12 -10.95 -24.00 -0.25
C LEU A 12 -12.34 -23.84 0.37
N THR A 13 -13.39 -24.26 -0.33
CA THR A 13 -14.78 -24.19 0.18
C THR A 13 -14.99 -25.12 1.38
N THR A 14 -14.32 -26.28 1.40
CA THR A 14 -14.41 -27.23 2.51
C THR A 14 -13.71 -26.71 3.76
N ARG A 15 -12.55 -26.06 3.61
CA ARG A 15 -11.80 -25.47 4.74
C ARG A 15 -12.50 -24.26 5.37
N ILE A 16 -13.20 -23.46 4.56
CA ILE A 16 -13.97 -22.30 5.05
C ILE A 16 -15.15 -22.75 5.91
N LYS A 17 -15.85 -23.84 5.53
CA LYS A 17 -16.94 -24.41 6.32
C LYS A 17 -16.47 -25.04 7.63
N GLU A 18 -15.27 -25.62 7.68
CA GLU A 18 -14.71 -26.17 8.92
C GLU A 18 -14.31 -25.07 9.93
N LEU A 19 -14.03 -23.85 9.46
CA LEU A 19 -13.72 -22.70 10.31
C LEU A 19 -14.98 -22.03 10.89
N GLU A 20 -16.15 -22.23 10.29
CA GLU A 20 -17.43 -21.68 10.77
C GLU A 20 -18.09 -22.53 11.87
N VAL A 21 -17.60 -23.75 12.14
CA VAL A 21 -18.24 -24.72 13.07
C VAL A 21 -17.67 -24.66 14.50
N VAL A 22 -16.71 -23.78 14.81
CA VAL A 22 -16.00 -23.77 16.11
C VAL A 22 -16.45 -22.66 17.06
N SER A 23 -17.57 -21.99 16.82
CA SER A 23 -18.10 -21.00 17.76
C SER A 23 -19.62 -21.12 17.86
N ASP A 24 -20.11 -21.95 18.78
CA ASP A 24 -21.43 -21.82 19.40
C ASP A 24 -21.49 -22.77 20.60
N ASP A 25 -21.25 -22.22 21.80
CA ASP A 25 -21.81 -22.71 23.06
C ASP A 25 -22.03 -21.48 23.98
N ASP A 26 -23.26 -21.39 24.51
CA ASP A 26 -23.81 -20.48 25.55
C ASP A 26 -24.04 -18.99 25.12
N GLU A 27 -25.19 -18.32 25.31
CA GLU A 27 -26.32 -18.46 26.23
C GLU A 27 -27.55 -17.67 25.67
N GLU A 28 -28.76 -18.17 25.89
CA GLU A 28 -30.06 -17.60 25.49
C GLU A 28 -30.40 -16.25 26.16
N ASN A 29 -30.98 -15.30 25.41
CA ASN A 29 -31.99 -14.35 25.90
C ASN A 29 -32.75 -13.64 24.73
N ASP A 30 -33.87 -14.22 24.35
CA ASP A 30 -35.20 -13.61 24.08
C ASP A 30 -35.38 -12.22 23.38
N VAL A 31 -35.88 -12.31 22.11
CA VAL A 31 -36.99 -11.55 21.45
C VAL A 31 -36.74 -10.14 20.85
N PRO A 32 -37.39 -9.67 19.74
CA PRO A 32 -38.07 -10.35 18.61
C PRO A 32 -37.53 -9.99 17.19
N SER A 33 -37.93 -10.82 16.22
CA SER A 33 -37.89 -10.59 14.77
C SER A 33 -38.66 -9.34 14.31
N THR A 34 -38.17 -8.65 13.27
CA THR A 34 -38.84 -8.51 11.95
C THR A 34 -38.01 -7.70 10.96
N SER A 35 -38.11 -8.13 9.70
CA SER A 35 -37.98 -7.37 8.45
C SER A 35 -38.15 -5.85 8.52
N ASP A 36 -37.45 -5.18 7.60
CA ASP A 36 -37.65 -3.79 7.09
C ASP A 36 -36.58 -2.77 7.46
N GLN A 37 -35.41 -2.82 6.80
CA GLN A 37 -34.53 -1.64 6.62
C GLN A 37 -33.89 -1.56 5.22
N ASN A 38 -34.66 -1.86 4.17
CA ASN A 38 -34.38 -1.40 2.81
C ASN A 38 -35.48 -0.41 2.40
N ASN A 39 -35.40 0.81 2.92
CA ASN A 39 -35.99 2.03 2.34
C ASN A 39 -35.86 3.15 3.36
N PHE A 40 -34.96 4.12 3.18
CA PHE A 40 -35.16 5.52 3.56
C PHE A 40 -34.05 6.39 2.92
N LEU A 41 -34.07 6.45 1.59
CA LEU A 41 -33.51 7.55 0.78
C LEU A 41 -34.61 8.06 -0.16
N ALA A 42 -35.71 8.51 0.41
CA ALA A 42 -36.71 9.35 -0.25
C ALA A 42 -37.64 9.92 0.84
N ASN A 43 -38.03 11.18 0.67
CA ASN A 43 -38.96 11.97 1.50
C ASN A 43 -38.36 12.69 2.72
N ALA A 44 -37.85 13.89 2.45
CA ALA A 44 -37.96 15.01 3.37
C ALA A 44 -38.43 16.24 2.56
N ALA A 45 -39.68 16.19 2.12
CA ALA A 45 -40.48 17.37 1.79
C ALA A 45 -41.64 17.38 2.81
N ASP A 46 -41.89 18.57 3.36
CA ASP A 46 -43.01 18.92 4.25
C ASP A 46 -43.06 18.23 5.62
N TYR A 47 -42.55 18.92 6.66
CA TYR A 47 -43.35 19.21 7.85
C TYR A 47 -42.77 20.42 8.60
N ASN A 48 -43.64 21.41 8.79
CA ASN A 48 -43.40 22.72 9.35
C ASN A 48 -43.94 22.72 10.80
N SER A 49 -43.10 23.00 11.80
CA SER A 49 -43.55 23.44 13.13
C SER A 49 -42.42 24.04 13.99
N GLY A 50 -42.48 25.36 14.21
CA GLY A 50 -42.32 25.96 15.55
C GLY A 50 -40.94 26.42 16.05
N GLU A 51 -40.63 27.70 15.78
CA GLU A 51 -39.85 28.68 16.59
C GLU A 51 -38.29 28.67 16.62
N PRO A 52 -37.61 29.82 16.90
CA PRO A 52 -37.94 31.22 16.63
C PRO A 52 -36.89 31.95 15.74
N GLU A 53 -37.29 33.08 15.17
CA GLU A 53 -36.56 33.89 14.17
C GLU A 53 -35.23 34.51 14.65
N GLU A 54 -34.16 34.33 13.88
CA GLU A 54 -32.93 35.16 13.96
C GLU A 54 -33.02 36.36 12.99
N PRO A 55 -32.55 37.56 13.37
CA PRO A 55 -32.76 38.77 12.58
C PRO A 55 -31.91 38.79 11.31
N THR A 56 -32.57 39.00 10.18
CA THR A 56 -31.93 39.25 8.88
C THR A 56 -31.16 40.56 8.88
N TYR A 57 -29.84 40.52 8.72
CA TYR A 57 -29.07 41.66 8.22
C TYR A 57 -28.80 41.49 6.72
N ARG A 58 -29.54 42.26 5.90
CA ARG A 58 -29.12 42.58 4.53
C ARG A 58 -27.97 43.57 4.60
N VAL A 59 -26.79 43.18 4.15
CA VAL A 59 -25.71 44.13 3.87
C VAL A 59 -25.66 44.35 2.37
N ALA A 60 -25.92 45.60 1.98
CA ALA A 60 -25.76 46.09 0.62
C ALA A 60 -24.28 45.99 0.20
N TRP A 61 -24.04 45.45 -0.99
CA TRP A 61 -22.73 45.35 -1.60
C TRP A 61 -22.29 46.77 -2.03
N ASP A 62 -21.30 47.36 -1.35
CA ASP A 62 -20.62 48.60 -1.78
C ASP A 62 -19.32 48.26 -2.53
N SER A 63 -19.32 48.51 -3.85
CA SER A 63 -18.27 48.26 -4.84
C SER A 63 -16.97 49.07 -4.67
N SER A 64 -16.71 49.67 -3.51
CA SER A 64 -15.61 50.63 -3.33
C SER A 64 -14.41 50.18 -2.49
N GLN A 65 -14.37 48.95 -1.93
CA GLN A 65 -13.22 48.49 -1.11
C GLN A 65 -12.25 47.50 -1.77
N SER A 66 -12.20 47.43 -3.11
CA SER A 66 -11.18 46.64 -3.82
C SER A 66 -9.85 47.41 -3.98
N ARG A 67 -9.18 47.82 -2.89
CA ARG A 67 -7.77 48.25 -2.94
C ARG A 67 -7.10 48.40 -1.55
N LEU A 68 -6.99 47.32 -0.78
CA LEU A 68 -6.02 47.25 0.32
C LEU A 68 -5.01 46.15 0.03
N LYS A 69 -3.82 46.60 -0.41
CA LYS A 69 -2.63 45.77 -0.61
C LYS A 69 -2.28 45.04 0.69
N ASN A 70 -1.97 43.75 0.57
CA ASN A 70 -1.38 42.90 1.61
C ASN A 70 -0.27 43.65 2.37
N LYS A 71 -0.58 44.08 3.59
CA LYS A 71 0.42 44.32 4.63
C LYS A 71 0.48 43.05 5.47
N THR A 72 1.62 42.39 5.43
CA THR A 72 2.03 41.39 6.40
C THR A 72 1.75 41.95 7.79
N LEU A 73 0.75 41.39 8.48
CA LEU A 73 0.41 41.79 9.83
C LEU A 73 1.52 41.25 10.74
N HIS A 74 2.60 42.00 10.92
CA HIS A 74 3.44 41.83 12.10
C HIS A 74 2.51 41.98 13.30
N GLN A 75 2.30 40.87 14.02
CA GLN A 75 1.66 40.88 15.34
C GLN A 75 2.40 41.92 16.17
N LYS A 76 1.74 43.04 16.42
CA LYS A 76 2.19 44.04 17.37
C LYS A 76 2.13 43.36 18.74
N THR A 77 3.28 43.02 19.29
CA THR A 77 3.44 42.43 20.62
C THR A 77 2.87 43.39 21.66
N ILE A 78 1.70 43.06 22.18
CA ILE A 78 1.16 43.65 23.40
C ILE A 78 1.95 42.99 24.54
N PRO A 79 2.56 43.75 25.47
CA PRO A 79 3.29 43.15 26.58
C PRO A 79 2.34 42.28 27.43
N PRO A 80 2.76 41.08 27.84
CA PRO A 80 1.90 40.18 28.60
C PRO A 80 1.53 40.84 29.93
N SER A 81 0.23 40.95 30.20
CA SER A 81 -0.25 41.12 31.57
C SER A 81 0.35 40.00 32.43
N SER A 82 0.82 40.32 33.64
CA SER A 82 1.55 39.43 34.57
C SER A 82 0.88 38.08 34.91
N LEU A 83 -0.37 37.85 34.50
CA LEU A 83 -1.07 36.57 34.66
C LEU A 83 -0.77 35.55 33.53
N GLY A 84 -0.35 35.97 32.34
CA GLY A 84 -0.08 35.06 31.21
C GLY A 84 1.27 34.34 31.31
N THR A 85 2.23 34.94 32.01
CA THR A 85 3.62 34.45 32.09
C THR A 85 3.75 33.10 32.78
N LYS A 86 2.98 32.85 33.86
CA LYS A 86 3.10 31.56 34.59
C LYS A 86 2.56 30.37 33.81
N ALA A 87 1.42 30.54 33.15
CA ALA A 87 0.85 29.51 32.28
C ALA A 87 1.77 29.22 31.07
N GLU A 88 2.44 30.23 30.53
CA GLU A 88 3.42 30.06 29.46
C GLU A 88 4.70 29.33 29.89
N GLU A 89 5.23 29.63 31.08
CA GLU A 89 6.36 28.89 31.66
C GLU A 89 6.04 27.40 31.81
N LEU A 90 4.88 27.09 32.38
CA LEU A 90 4.43 25.70 32.58
C LEU A 90 4.16 24.99 31.25
N LYS A 91 3.60 25.70 30.26
CA LYS A 91 3.47 25.18 28.89
C LYS A 91 4.85 24.81 28.32
N GLU A 92 5.86 25.64 28.51
CA GLU A 92 7.20 25.37 27.97
C GLU A 92 7.90 24.23 28.71
N GLN A 93 7.71 24.09 30.03
CA GLN A 93 8.14 22.92 30.78
C GLN A 93 7.45 21.64 30.28
N GLY A 94 6.15 21.70 30.00
CA GLY A 94 5.40 20.61 29.38
C GLY A 94 5.93 20.27 27.97
N ASN A 95 6.25 21.29 27.15
CA ASN A 95 6.86 21.09 25.84
C ASN A 95 8.24 20.43 25.92
N ALA A 96 9.04 20.77 26.93
CA ALA A 96 10.33 20.14 27.17
C ALA A 96 10.17 18.66 27.53
N ALA A 97 9.29 18.34 28.49
CA ALA A 97 8.98 16.95 28.86
C ALA A 97 8.39 16.14 27.69
N TYR A 98 7.52 16.76 26.88
CA TYR A 98 6.94 16.13 25.69
C TYR A 98 7.99 15.78 24.63
N LYS A 99 9.04 16.61 24.49
CA LYS A 99 10.17 16.35 23.57
C LYS A 99 11.06 15.22 24.06
N THR A 100 11.22 15.05 25.38
CA THR A 100 12.01 13.95 25.96
C THR A 100 11.25 12.62 26.03
N GLY A 101 9.95 12.61 25.69
CA GLY A 101 9.10 11.42 25.75
C GLY A 101 8.52 11.12 27.14
N ASP A 102 8.67 12.03 28.11
CA ASP A 102 8.01 11.92 29.41
C ASP A 102 6.59 12.49 29.33
N ASP A 103 5.70 11.68 28.75
CA ASP A 103 4.31 12.04 28.51
C ASP A 103 3.53 12.27 29.82
N THR A 104 3.89 11.58 30.91
CA THR A 104 3.26 11.76 32.22
C THR A 104 3.55 13.13 32.84
N THR A 105 4.82 13.54 32.84
CA THR A 105 5.24 14.85 33.34
C THR A 105 4.74 15.97 32.43
N ALA A 106 4.75 15.75 31.11
CA ALA A 106 4.18 16.70 30.15
C ALA A 106 2.70 16.97 30.42
N LEU A 107 1.90 15.90 30.62
CA LEU A 107 0.48 16.03 30.95
C LEU A 107 0.26 16.84 32.23
N HIS A 108 1.06 16.55 33.26
CA HIS A 108 0.99 17.25 34.55
C HIS A 108 1.22 18.76 34.38
N PHE A 109 2.30 19.15 33.69
CA PHE A 109 2.61 20.57 33.47
C PHE A 109 1.57 21.27 32.60
N TYR A 110 1.02 20.62 31.56
CA TYR A 110 -0.04 21.23 30.76
C TYR A 110 -1.35 21.42 31.55
N GLN A 111 -1.71 20.47 32.41
CA GLN A 111 -2.88 20.60 33.29
C GLN A 111 -2.70 21.72 34.32
N GLN A 112 -1.51 21.85 34.92
CA GLN A 112 -1.18 22.99 35.78
C GLN A 112 -1.26 24.31 35.01
N ALA A 113 -0.71 24.37 33.80
CA ALA A 113 -0.78 25.57 32.96
C ALA A 113 -2.23 26.00 32.71
N LEU A 114 -3.15 25.04 32.51
CA LEU A 114 -4.57 25.31 32.32
C LEU A 114 -5.23 25.90 33.58
N GLN A 115 -4.86 25.43 34.77
CA GLN A 115 -5.36 25.95 36.06
C GLN A 115 -4.94 27.41 36.28
N HIS A 116 -3.79 27.81 35.74
CA HIS A 116 -3.28 29.18 35.80
C HIS A 116 -3.81 30.08 34.67
N CYS A 117 -4.66 29.58 33.77
CA CYS A 117 -5.28 30.41 32.73
C CYS A 117 -6.56 31.10 33.26
N PRO A 118 -6.61 32.43 33.35
CA PRO A 118 -7.80 33.15 33.81
C PRO A 118 -8.98 33.04 32.82
N SER A 119 -10.21 32.99 33.34
CA SER A 119 -11.47 32.85 32.57
C SER A 119 -11.89 34.09 31.74
N ASN A 120 -10.99 35.04 31.51
CA ASN A 120 -11.31 36.28 30.78
C ASN A 120 -11.30 36.05 29.25
N ASN A 121 -12.31 36.60 28.57
CA ASN A 121 -12.51 36.52 27.11
C ASN A 121 -11.54 37.41 26.31
N ASN A 122 -10.23 37.30 26.55
CA ASN A 122 -9.22 37.89 25.65
C ASN A 122 -8.78 36.83 24.64
N ASN A 123 -8.73 37.20 23.35
CA ASN A 123 -8.28 36.37 22.23
C ASN A 123 -6.96 35.65 22.51
N TYR A 124 -6.02 36.31 23.18
CA TYR A 124 -4.73 35.70 23.54
C TYR A 124 -4.87 34.54 24.55
N LEU A 125 -5.71 34.69 25.57
CA LEU A 125 -5.93 33.66 26.58
C LEU A 125 -6.71 32.47 26.02
N MET A 126 -7.71 32.74 25.17
CA MET A 126 -8.43 31.69 24.44
C MET A 126 -7.48 30.88 23.54
N HIS A 127 -6.54 31.55 22.86
CA HIS A 127 -5.53 30.89 22.06
C HIS A 127 -4.60 30.01 22.93
N LEU A 128 -4.16 30.51 24.08
CA LEU A 128 -3.31 29.76 25.01
C LEU A 128 -4.04 28.52 25.56
N GLN A 129 -5.29 28.66 26.00
CA GLN A 129 -6.11 27.54 26.47
C GLN A 129 -6.34 26.51 25.37
N ALA A 130 -6.68 26.93 24.15
CA ALA A 130 -6.84 26.02 23.02
C ALA A 130 -5.55 25.26 22.71
N THR A 131 -4.40 25.95 22.76
CA THR A 131 -3.07 25.34 22.56
C THR A 131 -2.79 24.27 23.60
N LEU A 132 -3.06 24.56 24.89
CA LEU A 132 -2.89 23.61 25.98
C LEU A 132 -3.79 22.38 25.82
N HIS A 133 -5.07 22.57 25.52
CA HIS A 133 -5.99 21.46 25.25
C HIS A 133 -5.53 20.60 24.04
N SER A 134 -5.02 21.22 22.97
CA SER A 134 -4.47 20.47 21.84
C SER A 134 -3.20 19.71 22.19
N ASN A 135 -2.35 20.24 23.08
CA ASN A 135 -1.13 19.56 23.55
C ASN A 135 -1.48 18.41 24.50
N ILE A 136 -2.42 18.61 25.42
CA ILE A 136 -2.98 17.56 26.28
C ILE A 136 -3.54 16.41 25.44
N SER A 137 -4.30 16.73 24.39
CA SER A 137 -4.80 15.72 23.44
C SER A 137 -3.66 14.93 22.79
N ALA A 138 -2.60 15.61 22.36
CA ALA A 138 -1.42 14.97 21.76
C ALA A 138 -0.71 14.01 22.73
N VAL A 139 -0.66 14.35 24.01
CA VAL A 139 -0.12 13.49 25.07
C VAL A 139 -1.01 12.27 25.27
N TYR A 140 -2.34 12.46 25.37
CA TYR A 140 -3.27 11.34 25.50
C TYR A 140 -3.24 10.37 24.31
N LEU A 141 -2.98 10.86 23.08
CA LEU A 141 -2.78 10.01 21.91
C LEU A 141 -1.55 9.10 22.08
N ARG A 142 -0.43 9.62 22.59
CA ARG A 142 0.77 8.81 22.86
C ARG A 142 0.57 7.79 23.99
N LEU A 143 -0.22 8.17 25.00
CA LEU A 143 -0.62 7.29 26.10
C LEU A 143 -1.70 6.27 25.70
N ASN A 144 -2.10 6.19 24.42
CA ASN A 144 -3.16 5.33 23.91
C ASN A 144 -4.51 5.49 24.65
N ARG A 145 -4.86 6.73 25.02
CA ARG A 145 -6.12 7.11 25.69
C ARG A 145 -7.02 7.91 24.73
N PRO A 146 -7.69 7.25 23.75
CA PRO A 146 -8.38 7.94 22.67
C PRO A 146 -9.62 8.75 23.14
N SER A 147 -10.33 8.30 24.17
CA SER A 147 -11.49 9.01 24.74
C SER A 147 -11.10 10.39 25.31
N ASP A 148 -10.05 10.42 26.11
CA ASP A 148 -9.53 11.64 26.74
C ASP A 148 -8.90 12.57 25.70
N ALA A 149 -8.16 12.00 24.74
CA ALA A 149 -7.62 12.74 23.61
C ALA A 149 -8.73 13.44 22.81
N MET A 150 -9.84 12.75 22.55
CA MET A 150 -10.99 13.29 21.84
C MET A 150 -11.68 14.40 22.63
N SER A 151 -11.83 14.25 23.95
CA SER A 151 -12.42 15.27 24.82
C SER A 151 -11.59 16.56 24.80
N ALA A 152 -10.28 16.44 25.00
CA ALA A 152 -9.36 17.58 24.98
C ALA A 152 -9.31 18.26 23.60
N ALA A 153 -9.30 17.48 22.51
CA ALA A 153 -9.32 18.05 21.16
C ALA A 153 -10.62 18.80 20.85
N LYS A 154 -11.78 18.28 21.29
CA LYS A 154 -13.07 18.99 21.18
C LYS A 154 -13.04 20.32 21.93
N GLN A 155 -12.51 20.35 23.15
CA GLN A 155 -12.36 21.59 23.93
C GLN A 155 -11.49 22.61 23.19
N ALA A 156 -10.37 22.18 22.62
CA ALA A 156 -9.53 23.06 21.80
C ALA A 156 -10.26 23.61 20.56
N HIS A 157 -11.06 22.77 19.89
CA HIS A 157 -11.85 23.19 18.72
C HIS A 157 -12.99 24.15 19.10
N THR A 158 -13.66 23.95 20.24
CA THR A 158 -14.68 24.88 20.74
C THR A 158 -14.10 26.27 21.01
N LEU A 159 -12.88 26.34 21.57
CA LEU A 159 -12.19 27.60 21.84
C LEU A 159 -11.71 28.28 20.54
N ARG A 160 -11.24 27.48 19.58
CA ARG A 160 -10.67 27.94 18.29
C ARG A 160 -11.23 27.11 17.13
N PRO A 161 -12.42 27.45 16.61
CA PRO A 161 -13.03 26.72 15.49
C PRO A 161 -12.29 26.90 14.16
N ASP A 162 -11.55 28.00 14.02
CA ASP A 162 -10.72 28.35 12.87
C ASP A 162 -9.40 27.56 12.78
N TRP A 163 -9.07 26.79 13.82
CA TRP A 163 -7.82 26.08 13.92
C TRP A 163 -7.96 24.60 13.53
N THR A 164 -7.14 24.16 12.59
CA THR A 164 -7.19 22.81 11.99
C THR A 164 -6.58 21.71 12.85
N ARG A 165 -5.58 22.04 13.69
CA ARG A 165 -4.83 21.06 14.49
C ARG A 165 -5.70 20.27 15.48
N PRO A 166 -6.69 20.86 16.18
CA PRO A 166 -7.67 20.09 16.95
C PRO A 166 -8.42 19.04 16.13
N LEU A 167 -8.82 19.36 14.90
CA LEU A 167 -9.49 18.39 14.01
C LEU A 167 -8.55 17.23 13.63
N HIS A 168 -7.26 17.51 13.40
CA HIS A 168 -6.25 16.45 13.20
C HIS A 168 -6.15 15.54 14.43
N ARG A 169 -6.13 16.10 15.65
CA ARG A 169 -6.12 15.31 16.89
C ARG A 169 -7.38 14.48 17.09
N MET A 170 -8.54 15.03 16.74
CA MET A 170 -9.81 14.29 16.75
C MET A 170 -9.77 13.12 15.77
N ALA A 171 -9.22 13.32 14.57
CA ALA A 171 -9.07 12.26 13.58
C ALA A 171 -8.13 11.14 14.07
N GLU A 172 -6.99 11.49 14.66
CA GLU A 172 -6.07 10.50 15.27
C GLU A 172 -6.71 9.73 16.43
N ALA A 173 -7.47 10.41 17.30
CA ALA A 173 -8.20 9.77 18.40
C ALA A 173 -9.28 8.80 17.89
N CYS A 174 -10.01 9.19 16.85
CA CYS A 174 -11.00 8.33 16.20
C CYS A 174 -10.35 7.13 15.50
N LEU A 175 -9.19 7.32 14.86
CA LEU A 175 -8.41 6.24 14.24
C LEU A 175 -7.91 5.23 15.28
N LEU A 176 -7.42 5.69 16.44
CA LEU A 176 -6.98 4.82 17.54
C LEU A 176 -8.14 4.03 18.18
N SER A 177 -9.32 4.64 18.28
CA SER A 177 -10.52 3.97 18.81
C SER A 177 -11.23 3.05 17.80
N GLY A 178 -10.71 2.91 16.57
CA GLY A 178 -11.34 2.12 15.51
C GLY A 178 -12.58 2.75 14.88
N ASN A 179 -12.95 3.99 15.26
CA ASN A 179 -14.08 4.69 14.66
C ASN A 179 -13.66 5.42 13.37
N TYR A 180 -13.46 4.65 12.31
CA TYR A 180 -12.93 5.15 11.04
C TYR A 180 -13.83 6.19 10.38
N ILE A 181 -15.16 6.05 10.47
CA ILE A 181 -16.13 7.00 9.88
C ILE A 181 -15.97 8.39 10.50
N LYS A 182 -15.96 8.49 11.84
CA LYS A 182 -15.74 9.77 12.52
C LYS A 182 -14.34 10.34 12.26
N ALA A 183 -13.34 9.47 12.07
CA ALA A 183 -11.99 9.89 11.72
C ALA A 183 -11.97 10.59 10.34
N VAL A 184 -12.60 9.99 9.32
CA VAL A 184 -12.73 10.61 7.98
C VAL A 184 -13.50 11.93 8.06
N GLN A 185 -14.61 11.98 8.79
CA GLN A 185 -15.39 13.21 8.95
C GLN A 185 -14.57 14.34 9.58
N ALA A 186 -13.72 14.03 10.57
CA ALA A 186 -12.82 15.02 11.18
C ALA A 186 -11.77 15.52 10.19
N CYS A 187 -11.17 14.64 9.38
CA CYS A 187 -10.25 15.01 8.30
C CYS A 187 -10.92 15.91 7.25
N GLN A 188 -12.10 15.54 6.75
CA GLN A 188 -12.83 16.31 5.74
C GLN A 188 -13.19 17.71 6.25
N LYS A 189 -13.68 17.82 7.50
CA LYS A 189 -13.91 19.13 8.14
C LYS A 189 -12.63 19.95 8.21
N GLY A 190 -11.52 19.30 8.55
CA GLY A 190 -10.19 19.92 8.56
C GLY A 190 -9.78 20.45 7.20
N GLU A 191 -9.91 19.66 6.14
CA GLU A 191 -9.58 20.05 4.76
C GLU A 191 -10.44 21.20 4.24
N ILE A 192 -11.75 21.20 4.53
CA ILE A 192 -12.65 22.31 4.18
C ILE A 192 -12.18 23.59 4.87
N LEU A 193 -11.85 23.50 6.16
CA LEU A 193 -11.34 24.63 6.93
C LEU A 193 -10.02 25.17 6.36
N CYS A 194 -9.11 24.30 5.90
CA CYS A 194 -7.86 24.72 5.27
C CYS A 194 -8.11 25.54 4.00
N ARG A 195 -9.06 25.09 3.18
CA ARG A 195 -9.43 25.74 1.92
C ARG A 195 -10.04 27.12 2.15
N ASP A 196 -10.94 27.22 3.12
CA ASP A 196 -11.68 28.45 3.40
C ASP A 196 -10.78 29.54 3.98
N TYR A 197 -9.81 29.16 4.83
CA TYR A 197 -8.90 30.10 5.49
C TYR A 197 -7.55 30.29 4.76
N ARG A 198 -7.35 29.71 3.56
CA ARG A 198 -6.10 29.74 2.77
C ARG A 198 -4.84 29.39 3.58
N ASN A 199 -4.99 28.53 4.59
CA ASN A 199 -3.85 28.04 5.37
C ASN A 199 -3.19 26.92 4.56
N SER A 200 -2.02 27.19 3.99
CA SER A 200 -1.26 26.23 3.18
C SER A 200 -0.79 24.99 3.97
N GLU A 201 -0.82 25.05 5.30
CA GLU A 201 -0.30 24.00 6.17
C GLU A 201 -1.24 22.79 6.32
N GLY A 202 -2.57 22.97 6.29
CA GLY A 202 -3.43 21.89 6.78
C GLY A 202 -3.84 20.83 5.75
N HIS A 203 -3.79 21.09 4.44
CA HIS A 203 -4.08 20.05 3.43
C HIS A 203 -3.06 18.88 3.48
N THR A 204 -1.80 19.16 3.81
CA THR A 204 -0.75 18.13 3.86
C THR A 204 -0.80 17.30 5.14
N GLU A 205 -1.36 17.81 6.23
CA GLU A 205 -1.42 17.11 7.53
C GLU A 205 -2.49 16.00 7.55
N PHE A 206 -3.64 16.20 6.89
CA PHE A 206 -4.72 15.20 6.88
C PHE A 206 -4.50 14.06 5.90
N THR A 207 -3.71 14.27 4.84
CA THR A 207 -3.52 13.25 3.79
C THR A 207 -2.91 11.96 4.36
N PRO A 208 -1.81 11.97 5.15
CA PRO A 208 -1.26 10.76 5.76
C PRO A 208 -2.23 10.09 6.74
N VAL A 209 -3.06 10.88 7.44
CA VAL A 209 -4.07 10.33 8.36
C VAL A 209 -5.15 9.59 7.59
N LEU A 210 -5.66 10.17 6.50
CA LEU A 210 -6.61 9.53 5.60
C LEU A 210 -6.07 8.26 4.97
N ASP A 211 -4.79 8.25 4.56
CA ASP A 211 -4.13 7.06 4.02
C ASP A 211 -4.13 5.92 5.06
N ARG A 212 -3.78 6.23 6.32
CA ARG A 212 -3.82 5.25 7.42
C ARG A 212 -5.23 4.80 7.77
N ILE A 213 -6.21 5.72 7.77
CA ILE A 213 -7.62 5.37 8.01
C ILE A 213 -8.10 4.41 6.93
N ALA A 214 -7.85 4.71 5.65
CA ALA A 214 -8.26 3.88 4.52
C ALA A 214 -7.71 2.46 4.65
N LEU A 215 -6.41 2.33 4.96
CA LEU A 215 -5.76 1.03 5.12
C LEU A 215 -6.26 0.25 6.33
N ARG A 216 -6.42 0.90 7.50
CA ARG A 216 -6.91 0.20 8.70
C ARG A 216 -8.38 -0.20 8.57
N ALA A 217 -9.21 0.66 7.99
CA ALA A 217 -10.60 0.34 7.71
C ALA A 217 -10.71 -0.81 6.72
N ALA A 218 -9.92 -0.78 5.65
CA ALA A 218 -9.81 -1.87 4.70
C ALA A 218 -9.35 -3.17 5.39
N ALA A 219 -8.31 -3.11 6.21
CA ALA A 219 -7.83 -4.28 6.93
C ALA A 219 -8.86 -4.81 7.96
N SER A 220 -9.72 -3.97 8.54
CA SER A 220 -10.71 -4.40 9.54
C SER A 220 -11.83 -5.26 8.94
N ASN A 221 -12.13 -6.39 9.59
CA ASN A 221 -13.32 -7.24 9.40
C ASN A 221 -13.45 -8.02 8.08
N GLY A 222 -12.49 -7.95 7.17
CA GLY A 222 -12.56 -8.68 5.90
C GLY A 222 -13.73 -8.28 4.99
N ASP A 223 -14.47 -7.22 5.35
CA ASP A 223 -15.61 -6.70 4.62
C ASP A 223 -15.12 -5.95 3.37
N THR A 224 -15.44 -6.53 2.21
CA THR A 224 -15.08 -6.00 0.88
C THR A 224 -15.92 -4.79 0.48
N THR A 225 -16.98 -4.47 1.22
CA THR A 225 -17.85 -3.29 0.99
C THR A 225 -17.42 -2.06 1.78
N ASN A 226 -16.38 -2.18 2.61
CA ASN A 226 -15.88 -1.07 3.40
C ASN A 226 -15.07 -0.08 2.53
N PHE A 227 -15.69 1.05 2.21
CA PHE A 227 -15.11 2.15 1.42
C PHE A 227 -14.62 3.32 2.27
N VAL A 228 -14.49 3.16 3.59
CA VAL A 228 -14.07 4.25 4.48
C VAL A 228 -12.65 4.71 4.09
N GLY A 229 -12.49 6.02 3.88
CA GLY A 229 -11.25 6.63 3.36
C GLY A 229 -11.27 6.87 1.84
N PHE A 230 -12.22 6.26 1.13
CA PHE A 230 -12.42 6.40 -0.32
C PHE A 230 -13.77 7.06 -0.64
N THR A 231 -13.92 8.31 -0.21
CA THR A 231 -15.17 9.09 -0.32
C THR A 231 -15.33 9.83 -1.66
N GLY A 232 -14.41 9.61 -2.60
CA GLY A 232 -14.42 10.21 -3.92
C GLY A 232 -15.38 9.53 -4.90
N ARG A 233 -15.16 9.81 -6.18
CA ARG A 233 -15.95 9.28 -7.30
C ARG A 233 -15.66 7.78 -7.49
N GLN A 234 -16.65 7.07 -8.04
CA GLN A 234 -16.43 5.75 -8.62
C GLN A 234 -16.09 5.92 -10.10
N LEU A 235 -14.96 5.37 -10.51
CA LEU A 235 -14.46 5.31 -11.87
C LEU A 235 -14.52 3.86 -12.33
N GLU A 236 -15.19 3.58 -13.43
CA GLU A 236 -15.37 2.24 -13.97
C GLU A 236 -14.42 2.01 -15.13
N VAL A 237 -13.74 0.88 -15.14
CA VAL A 237 -12.91 0.45 -16.28
C VAL A 237 -13.63 -0.67 -17.00
N ARG A 238 -13.90 -0.46 -18.29
CA ARG A 238 -14.56 -1.45 -19.15
C ARG A 238 -13.56 -2.50 -19.61
N SER A 239 -14.02 -3.75 -19.72
CA SER A 239 -13.19 -4.84 -20.25
C SER A 239 -12.80 -4.58 -21.70
N ALA A 240 -11.57 -4.96 -22.04
CA ALA A 240 -11.07 -4.99 -23.42
C ALA A 240 -11.42 -6.27 -24.17
N GLY A 241 -12.07 -7.23 -23.50
CA GLY A 241 -12.48 -8.50 -24.09
C GLY A 241 -11.29 -9.31 -24.60
N ASP A 242 -11.53 -10.10 -25.65
CA ASP A 242 -10.57 -11.07 -26.17
C ASP A 242 -9.37 -10.41 -26.86
N GLU A 243 -9.42 -9.11 -27.17
CA GLU A 243 -8.29 -8.36 -27.74
C GLU A 243 -7.37 -7.74 -26.67
N ALA A 244 -7.62 -7.97 -25.38
CA ALA A 244 -6.81 -7.39 -24.31
C ALA A 244 -5.31 -7.72 -24.43
N TRP A 245 -4.97 -8.94 -24.87
CA TRP A 245 -3.59 -9.41 -25.06
C TRP A 245 -2.85 -8.64 -26.17
N LEU A 246 -3.56 -7.98 -27.10
CA LEU A 246 -2.97 -7.10 -28.12
C LEU A 246 -2.58 -5.72 -27.53
N GLY A 247 -2.78 -5.49 -26.23
CA GLY A 247 -2.52 -4.22 -25.59
C GLY A 247 -3.50 -3.11 -26.01
N ARG A 248 -4.66 -3.48 -26.57
CA ARG A 248 -5.67 -2.53 -27.03
C ARG A 248 -6.61 -2.14 -25.89
N PRO A 249 -6.97 -0.83 -25.76
CA PRO A 249 -7.95 -0.37 -24.80
C PRO A 249 -9.34 -0.96 -25.11
N ALA A 250 -10.27 -0.88 -24.15
CA ALA A 250 -11.64 -1.32 -24.37
C ALA A 250 -12.27 -0.69 -25.63
N PRO A 251 -13.25 -1.37 -26.27
CA PRO A 251 -13.93 -0.83 -27.44
C PRO A 251 -14.45 0.59 -27.20
N HIS A 252 -14.27 1.45 -28.18
CA HIS A 252 -14.75 2.83 -28.08
C HIS A 252 -16.27 2.87 -28.11
N ILE A 253 -16.88 3.61 -27.18
CA ILE A 253 -18.33 3.84 -27.14
C ILE A 253 -18.56 5.34 -27.16
N LEU A 254 -19.11 5.85 -28.26
CA LEU A 254 -19.27 7.29 -28.52
C LEU A 254 -20.00 8.02 -27.38
N GLU A 255 -21.02 7.40 -26.81
CA GLU A 255 -21.84 7.95 -25.72
C GLU A 255 -21.06 8.14 -24.42
N LEU A 256 -20.06 7.29 -24.16
CA LEU A 256 -19.27 7.28 -22.92
C LEU A 256 -17.93 7.99 -23.07
N ASP A 257 -17.32 7.88 -24.24
CA ASP A 257 -15.94 8.32 -24.50
C ASP A 257 -15.89 9.66 -25.25
N GLY A 258 -17.01 10.10 -25.84
CA GLY A 258 -17.07 11.26 -26.73
C GLY A 258 -16.56 10.94 -28.13
N PRO A 259 -16.52 11.93 -29.05
CA PRO A 259 -16.00 11.72 -30.41
C PRO A 259 -14.53 11.29 -30.39
N LEU A 260 -14.17 10.37 -31.28
CA LEU A 260 -12.77 9.99 -31.53
C LEU A 260 -11.98 11.24 -31.92
N ASP A 261 -10.83 11.46 -31.27
CA ASP A 261 -9.88 12.46 -31.74
C ASP A 261 -9.32 11.98 -33.08
N GLU A 262 -9.36 12.84 -34.12
CA GLU A 262 -8.89 12.52 -35.48
C GLU A 262 -7.43 12.01 -35.52
N ASP A 263 -6.63 12.31 -34.49
CA ASP A 263 -5.23 11.87 -34.36
C ASP A 263 -5.05 10.41 -33.85
N THR A 264 -6.13 9.72 -33.46
CA THR A 264 -6.09 8.33 -32.96
C THR A 264 -6.69 7.29 -33.91
N ALA A 265 -7.16 7.72 -35.08
CA ALA A 265 -7.56 6.80 -36.12
C ALA A 265 -6.30 6.12 -36.70
N LEU A 266 -6.18 4.80 -36.51
CA LEU A 266 -5.29 3.99 -37.35
C LEU A 266 -5.67 4.27 -38.82
N PRO A 267 -4.70 4.45 -39.73
CA PRO A 267 -5.01 4.67 -41.13
C PRO A 267 -5.85 3.48 -41.60
N SER A 268 -7.06 3.74 -42.07
CA SER A 268 -7.92 2.72 -42.67
C SER A 268 -7.18 2.08 -43.85
N ASP A 269 -7.20 0.75 -43.90
CA ASP A 269 -6.73 -0.06 -45.02
C ASP A 269 -7.60 0.19 -46.27
N ASP A 270 -7.46 1.37 -46.88
CA ASP A 270 -8.04 1.66 -48.19
C ASP A 270 -6.91 2.07 -49.15
N LEU A 271 -6.03 1.10 -49.42
CA LEU A 271 -5.10 1.15 -50.54
C LEU A 271 -5.87 0.92 -51.85
N SER A 272 -6.61 1.93 -52.30
CA SER A 272 -6.95 2.04 -53.72
C SER A 272 -5.77 2.70 -54.46
N LEU A 273 -4.99 1.84 -55.13
CA LEU A 273 -3.90 2.23 -56.01
C LEU A 273 -4.39 3.25 -57.07
N PRO A 274 -3.74 4.42 -57.23
CA PRO A 274 -4.10 5.35 -58.30
C PRO A 274 -3.69 4.78 -59.66
N THR A 275 -4.66 4.68 -60.57
CA THR A 275 -4.41 4.39 -61.98
C THR A 275 -3.55 5.49 -62.61
N ALA A 276 -2.38 5.09 -63.10
CA ALA A 276 -1.43 5.95 -63.78
C ALA A 276 -1.95 6.39 -65.17
N THR A 277 -2.11 7.69 -65.38
CA THR A 277 -2.09 8.30 -66.72
C THR A 277 -0.76 9.01 -66.94
N LYS A 278 -0.08 8.59 -68.00
CA LYS A 278 1.22 9.03 -68.51
C LYS A 278 1.29 10.53 -68.79
N ASN A 279 2.45 11.13 -68.50
CA ASN A 279 3.26 11.96 -69.41
C ASN A 279 4.62 12.20 -68.72
N LYS A 280 5.68 11.47 -69.11
CA LYS A 280 6.79 11.95 -69.97
C LYS A 280 7.25 13.37 -69.63
N ASP A 281 8.41 13.50 -68.97
CA ASP A 281 9.60 14.11 -69.58
C ASP A 281 10.88 13.90 -68.73
N ASN A 282 11.91 13.38 -69.41
CA ASN A 282 13.38 13.54 -69.28
C ASN A 282 13.92 14.32 -68.05
N SER A 283 14.99 13.95 -67.33
CA SER A 283 16.27 13.39 -67.78
C SER A 283 17.21 13.15 -66.58
N SER A 284 18.14 12.20 -66.79
CA SER A 284 19.47 12.00 -66.18
C SER A 284 19.60 11.74 -64.67
N CYS A 285 19.90 10.47 -64.41
CA CYS A 285 20.62 9.91 -63.27
C CYS A 285 22.13 10.17 -63.41
N THR A 286 22.83 10.48 -62.30
CA THR A 286 24.16 9.90 -62.00
C THR A 286 24.50 10.00 -60.50
N THR A 287 24.44 8.84 -59.83
CA THR A 287 25.44 8.26 -58.90
C THR A 287 26.34 9.16 -58.05
N LYS A 288 26.35 8.93 -56.71
CA LYS A 288 27.50 8.34 -55.98
C LYS A 288 27.19 8.11 -54.49
N ALA A 289 27.78 7.04 -53.97
CA ALA A 289 27.63 6.47 -52.63
C ALA A 289 28.63 7.05 -51.60
N LEU A 290 28.17 7.14 -50.33
CA LEU A 290 28.82 6.97 -49.00
C LEU A 290 30.21 7.60 -48.70
N PRO A 291 30.72 7.70 -47.44
CA PRO A 291 30.17 7.31 -46.12
C PRO A 291 30.35 8.36 -44.96
N SER A 292 29.85 7.95 -43.79
CA SER A 292 30.11 8.34 -42.39
C SER A 292 31.31 9.21 -42.00
N SER A 293 31.08 10.21 -41.12
CA SER A 293 31.68 10.32 -39.77
C SER A 293 31.24 11.61 -39.05
N THR A 294 30.83 11.49 -37.79
CA THR A 294 30.69 12.53 -36.74
C THR A 294 32.07 13.13 -36.33
N PRO A 295 32.21 14.05 -35.34
CA PRO A 295 31.26 14.88 -34.58
C PRO A 295 31.67 16.39 -34.52
N THR A 296 30.88 17.21 -33.81
CA THR A 296 31.28 18.27 -32.84
C THR A 296 30.51 19.59 -32.98
N GLY A 297 30.08 20.10 -31.83
CA GLY A 297 30.31 21.51 -31.48
C GLY A 297 29.18 22.51 -31.68
N ASN A 298 28.51 22.77 -30.56
CA ASN A 298 28.00 24.07 -30.11
C ASN A 298 26.71 24.64 -30.72
N GLY A 299 25.82 24.99 -29.78
CA GLY A 299 24.52 25.58 -30.03
C GLY A 299 24.58 26.95 -30.69
N LEU A 300 23.44 27.34 -31.23
CA LEU A 300 22.86 28.66 -31.07
C LEU A 300 21.38 28.58 -31.48
N SER A 301 20.57 29.18 -30.63
CA SER A 301 19.20 29.60 -30.84
C SER A 301 18.99 30.29 -32.18
N ASN A 302 17.86 30.02 -32.86
CA ASN A 302 17.14 31.06 -33.59
C ASN A 302 15.68 30.66 -33.88
N SER A 303 14.79 31.41 -33.22
CA SER A 303 13.58 32.05 -33.76
C SER A 303 13.20 31.73 -35.21
N ILE A 304 12.04 31.09 -35.37
CA ILE A 304 11.28 31.12 -36.63
C ILE A 304 10.44 32.39 -36.64
N ALA A 305 10.72 33.23 -37.63
CA ALA A 305 10.05 34.48 -37.93
C ALA A 305 8.60 34.24 -38.41
N THR A 306 7.67 34.96 -37.81
CA THR A 306 6.30 35.13 -38.29
C THR A 306 6.26 36.27 -39.30
N SER A 307 5.93 35.97 -40.55
CA SER A 307 5.64 36.97 -41.58
C SER A 307 4.18 37.42 -41.48
N ASN A 308 3.99 38.67 -41.09
CA ASN A 308 2.73 39.40 -41.14
C ASN A 308 2.22 39.55 -42.58
N THR A 309 1.01 39.06 -42.85
CA THR A 309 0.12 39.67 -43.86
C THR A 309 -1.22 39.95 -43.18
N ASN A 310 -1.51 41.24 -42.96
CA ASN A 310 -2.79 41.70 -42.47
C ASN A 310 -3.68 42.02 -43.68
N GLY A 311 -4.86 41.41 -43.73
CA GLY A 311 -5.88 41.78 -44.71
C GLY A 311 -7.18 41.00 -44.55
N ILE A 312 -8.09 41.54 -43.72
CA ILE A 312 -9.54 41.29 -43.77
C ILE A 312 -10.01 39.88 -43.34
N SER A 313 -9.99 39.58 -42.02
CA SER A 313 -10.84 38.52 -41.40
C SER A 313 -10.98 38.63 -39.86
N ALA A 314 -10.51 39.72 -39.22
CA ALA A 314 -10.32 39.76 -37.77
C ALA A 314 -11.61 39.72 -36.89
N ARG A 315 -12.82 39.66 -37.47
CA ARG A 315 -14.09 39.51 -36.71
C ARG A 315 -14.74 38.13 -36.81
N ALA A 316 -14.43 37.33 -37.84
CA ALA A 316 -14.91 35.96 -37.95
C ALA A 316 -13.99 34.99 -37.17
N ASP A 317 -12.68 35.28 -37.15
CA ASP A 317 -11.70 34.45 -36.44
C ASP A 317 -11.79 34.58 -34.92
N SER A 318 -12.28 35.70 -34.36
CA SER A 318 -12.43 35.83 -32.92
C SER A 318 -13.61 35.00 -32.37
N LEU A 319 -14.71 34.91 -33.12
CA LEU A 319 -15.84 34.03 -32.80
C LEU A 319 -15.48 32.56 -33.00
N ALA A 320 -14.80 32.21 -34.10
CA ALA A 320 -14.33 30.84 -34.33
C ALA A 320 -13.31 30.40 -33.25
N THR A 321 -12.35 31.26 -32.90
CA THR A 321 -11.35 30.98 -31.84
C THR A 321 -11.99 30.96 -30.45
N PHE A 322 -13.02 31.78 -30.19
CA PHE A 322 -13.78 31.76 -28.94
C PHE A 322 -14.65 30.51 -28.83
N HIS A 323 -15.34 30.11 -29.90
CA HIS A 323 -16.11 28.87 -29.97
C HIS A 323 -15.21 27.64 -29.85
N HIS A 324 -14.01 27.66 -30.44
CA HIS A 324 -13.06 26.56 -30.36
C HIS A 324 -12.41 26.46 -28.96
N LYS A 325 -12.14 27.59 -28.29
CA LYS A 325 -11.73 27.63 -26.89
C LYS A 325 -12.84 27.16 -25.94
N ASN A 326 -14.08 27.62 -26.14
CA ASN A 326 -15.23 27.14 -25.38
C ASN A 326 -15.51 25.65 -25.64
N SER A 327 -15.35 25.16 -26.87
CA SER A 327 -15.55 23.74 -27.16
C SER A 327 -14.45 22.88 -26.55
N ASN A 328 -13.20 23.37 -26.52
CA ASN A 328 -12.10 22.68 -25.86
C ASN A 328 -12.22 22.74 -24.33
N ASP A 329 -12.72 23.84 -23.76
CA ASP A 329 -13.04 23.92 -22.32
C ASP A 329 -14.21 23.01 -21.93
N VAL A 330 -15.25 22.93 -22.77
CA VAL A 330 -16.38 22.01 -22.56
C VAL A 330 -15.94 20.55 -22.73
N ARG A 331 -15.14 20.23 -23.75
CA ARG A 331 -14.56 18.89 -23.95
C ARG A 331 -13.62 18.51 -22.81
N ASN A 332 -12.79 19.44 -22.31
CA ASN A 332 -11.95 19.21 -21.15
C ASN A 332 -12.78 19.01 -19.87
N ARG A 333 -13.84 19.81 -19.66
CA ARG A 333 -14.77 19.61 -18.53
C ARG A 333 -15.53 18.29 -18.62
N GLN A 334 -15.93 17.86 -19.82
CA GLN A 334 -16.54 16.55 -20.06
C GLN A 334 -15.55 15.42 -19.82
N ARG A 335 -14.29 15.53 -20.26
CA ARG A 335 -13.21 14.58 -19.93
C ARG A 335 -12.92 14.51 -18.44
N LEU A 336 -12.97 15.64 -17.72
CA LEU A 336 -12.75 15.72 -16.27
C LEU A 336 -13.88 15.07 -15.44
N ASN A 337 -15.11 15.03 -15.98
CA ASN A 337 -16.28 14.43 -15.35
C ASN A 337 -16.59 13.01 -15.85
N ARG A 338 -15.78 12.45 -16.74
CA ARG A 338 -15.92 11.08 -17.22
C ARG A 338 -15.69 10.09 -16.07
N THR A 339 -16.63 9.16 -15.89
CA THR A 339 -16.54 8.10 -14.89
C THR A 339 -16.29 6.72 -15.50
N SER A 340 -16.48 6.54 -16.81
CA SER A 340 -16.21 5.26 -17.50
C SER A 340 -14.93 5.38 -18.34
N PHE A 341 -13.99 4.45 -18.20
CA PHE A 341 -12.68 4.47 -18.83
C PHE A 341 -12.43 3.19 -19.63
N ARG A 342 -11.56 3.28 -20.64
CA ARG A 342 -11.23 2.16 -21.53
C ARG A 342 -10.04 1.34 -21.05
N CYS A 343 -9.23 1.89 -20.16
CA CYS A 343 -8.11 1.20 -19.53
C CYS A 343 -7.83 1.79 -18.15
N ILE A 344 -7.13 1.01 -17.33
CA ILE A 344 -6.80 1.38 -15.95
C ILE A 344 -5.87 2.60 -15.88
N GLN A 345 -4.96 2.75 -16.85
CA GLN A 345 -4.04 3.89 -16.91
C GLN A 345 -4.80 5.23 -17.05
N GLU A 346 -5.83 5.27 -17.90
CA GLU A 346 -6.70 6.44 -18.05
C GLU A 346 -7.45 6.75 -16.75
N ALA A 347 -8.01 5.72 -16.10
CA ALA A 347 -8.73 5.87 -14.85
C ALA A 347 -7.84 6.42 -13.72
N ILE A 348 -6.63 5.88 -13.54
CA ILE A 348 -5.69 6.37 -12.52
C ILE A 348 -5.21 7.80 -12.83
N SER A 349 -5.03 8.12 -14.11
CA SER A 349 -4.66 9.48 -14.53
C SER A 349 -5.76 10.48 -14.17
N ALA A 350 -7.03 10.11 -14.38
CA ALA A 350 -8.21 10.94 -14.08
C ALA A 350 -8.63 10.93 -12.59
N ALA A 351 -8.19 9.95 -11.81
CA ALA A 351 -8.53 9.80 -10.40
C ALA A 351 -7.97 10.95 -9.55
N ASN A 352 -8.71 11.32 -8.50
CA ASN A 352 -8.24 12.14 -7.39
C ASN A 352 -8.02 11.26 -6.15
N ASP A 353 -7.37 11.82 -5.13
CA ASP A 353 -7.24 11.15 -3.83
C ASP A 353 -8.62 10.84 -3.23
N GLY A 354 -8.84 9.58 -2.86
CA GLY A 354 -10.09 9.05 -2.35
C GLY A 354 -11.03 8.51 -3.42
N ASP A 355 -10.71 8.60 -4.72
CA ASP A 355 -11.51 7.96 -5.77
C ASP A 355 -11.38 6.42 -5.72
N ARG A 356 -12.41 5.75 -6.22
CA ARG A 356 -12.54 4.29 -6.30
C ARG A 356 -12.54 3.88 -7.76
N ILE A 357 -11.76 2.89 -8.12
CA ILE A 357 -11.62 2.37 -9.48
C ILE A 357 -12.16 0.94 -9.47
N LEU A 358 -13.31 0.75 -10.12
CA LEU A 358 -13.96 -0.54 -10.29
C LEU A 358 -13.65 -1.10 -11.68
N LEU A 359 -12.94 -2.21 -11.75
CA LEU A 359 -12.74 -2.94 -12.99
C LEU A 359 -13.95 -3.86 -13.19
N LEU A 360 -14.70 -3.65 -14.27
CA LEU A 360 -15.85 -4.48 -14.60
C LEU A 360 -15.39 -5.92 -14.94
N LYS A 361 -16.30 -6.89 -14.82
CA LYS A 361 -15.98 -8.30 -15.14
C LYS A 361 -15.38 -8.43 -16.55
N GLY A 362 -14.36 -9.27 -16.68
CA GLY A 362 -13.69 -9.59 -17.93
C GLY A 362 -12.18 -9.31 -17.90
N VAL A 363 -11.58 -9.31 -19.09
CA VAL A 363 -10.14 -9.11 -19.28
C VAL A 363 -9.87 -7.64 -19.60
N HIS A 364 -8.90 -7.07 -18.91
CA HIS A 364 -8.41 -5.70 -19.07
C HIS A 364 -6.99 -5.75 -19.60
N ASN A 365 -6.63 -4.80 -20.45
CA ASN A 365 -5.25 -4.65 -20.91
C ASN A 365 -4.47 -3.76 -19.93
N GLY A 366 -3.15 -3.92 -19.88
CA GLY A 366 -2.25 -2.96 -19.24
C GLY A 366 -1.53 -2.01 -20.20
N MET A 367 -1.99 -1.89 -21.46
CA MET A 367 -1.46 -1.00 -22.51
C MET A 367 0.05 -1.10 -22.80
N GLY A 368 0.74 -2.15 -22.32
CA GLY A 368 2.20 -2.27 -22.49
C GLY A 368 3.03 -1.25 -21.70
N GLN A 369 2.41 -0.53 -20.76
CA GLN A 369 3.05 0.54 -19.97
C GLN A 369 2.82 0.34 -18.48
N SER A 370 3.68 0.93 -17.67
CA SER A 370 3.57 0.83 -16.22
C SER A 370 2.52 1.78 -15.67
N VAL A 371 1.63 1.25 -14.84
CA VAL A 371 0.60 2.03 -14.18
C VAL A 371 1.14 2.59 -12.88
N ASN A 372 1.49 3.87 -12.91
CA ASN A 372 2.08 4.57 -11.76
C ASN A 372 0.98 5.01 -10.79
N ILE A 373 0.92 4.37 -9.62
CA ILE A 373 -0.04 4.70 -8.56
C ILE A 373 0.65 5.63 -7.55
N ASN A 374 0.29 6.91 -7.63
CA ASN A 374 0.82 7.98 -6.78
C ASN A 374 -0.27 8.73 -5.98
N LYS A 375 -1.49 8.18 -5.95
CA LYS A 375 -2.69 8.75 -5.31
C LYS A 375 -3.29 7.74 -4.33
N ARG A 376 -4.04 8.21 -3.33
CA ARG A 376 -4.85 7.36 -2.45
C ARG A 376 -6.05 6.85 -3.25
N VAL A 377 -6.01 5.62 -3.74
CA VAL A 377 -7.11 5.04 -4.53
C VAL A 377 -7.41 3.61 -4.09
N LEU A 378 -8.68 3.23 -4.22
CA LEU A 378 -9.12 1.84 -4.11
C LEU A 378 -9.27 1.29 -5.53
N ILE A 379 -8.59 0.20 -5.84
CA ILE A 379 -8.72 -0.54 -7.11
C ILE A 379 -9.36 -1.88 -6.79
N GLN A 380 -10.51 -2.16 -7.39
CA GLN A 380 -11.29 -3.35 -7.08
C GLN A 380 -11.80 -4.02 -8.35
N GLY A 381 -11.62 -5.33 -8.47
CA GLY A 381 -12.29 -6.11 -9.50
C GLY A 381 -13.73 -6.43 -9.13
N GLN A 382 -14.62 -6.40 -10.12
CA GLN A 382 -16.02 -6.77 -9.98
C GLN A 382 -16.19 -8.29 -10.04
N GLY A 383 -17.12 -8.82 -9.25
CA GLY A 383 -17.48 -10.24 -9.29
C GLY A 383 -16.63 -11.09 -8.34
N ASP A 384 -16.54 -12.38 -8.65
CA ASP A 384 -15.75 -13.32 -7.87
C ASP A 384 -14.28 -13.31 -8.30
N LEU A 385 -13.39 -13.80 -7.43
CA LEU A 385 -11.97 -13.91 -7.72
C LEU A 385 -11.73 -14.74 -9.00
N GLY A 386 -10.99 -14.21 -9.96
CA GLY A 386 -10.81 -14.82 -11.27
C GLY A 386 -11.72 -14.30 -12.39
N GLU A 387 -12.78 -13.54 -12.10
CA GLU A 387 -13.65 -12.96 -13.14
C GLU A 387 -13.11 -11.64 -13.71
N THR A 388 -12.26 -10.93 -12.96
CA THR A 388 -11.65 -9.67 -13.38
C THR A 388 -10.14 -9.82 -13.46
N VAL A 389 -9.61 -9.86 -14.68
CA VAL A 389 -8.20 -10.14 -14.97
C VAL A 389 -7.56 -8.96 -15.69
N ILE A 390 -6.40 -8.51 -15.25
CA ILE A 390 -5.50 -7.65 -16.03
C ILE A 390 -4.51 -8.55 -16.76
N ASP A 391 -4.62 -8.61 -18.08
CA ASP A 391 -3.61 -9.19 -18.96
C ASP A 391 -2.60 -8.08 -19.33
N GLN A 392 -1.40 -8.18 -18.75
CA GLN A 392 -0.32 -7.24 -19.01
C GLN A 392 0.82 -7.92 -19.77
N ARG A 393 1.06 -7.48 -21.01
CA ARG A 393 2.20 -7.91 -21.85
C ARG A 393 3.19 -6.76 -21.99
N ALA A 394 4.15 -6.65 -21.08
CA ALA A 394 5.04 -5.48 -21.01
C ALA A 394 6.39 -5.78 -20.36
N ASN A 395 7.45 -5.10 -20.81
CA ASN A 395 8.76 -5.13 -20.14
C ASN A 395 8.89 -4.03 -19.06
N CYS A 396 7.83 -3.83 -18.29
CA CYS A 396 7.75 -2.91 -17.18
C CYS A 396 6.67 -3.38 -16.20
N PRO A 397 6.71 -2.98 -14.91
CA PRO A 397 5.73 -3.46 -13.94
C PRO A 397 4.30 -3.09 -14.31
N THR A 398 3.34 -3.98 -14.05
CA THR A 398 1.91 -3.68 -14.17
C THR A 398 1.57 -2.47 -13.31
N PHE A 399 1.92 -2.54 -12.02
CA PHE A 399 1.78 -1.41 -11.09
C PHE A 399 3.14 -1.01 -10.51
N ARG A 400 3.42 0.29 -10.56
CA ARG A 400 4.46 0.93 -9.75
C ARG A 400 3.78 1.75 -8.66
N ILE A 401 3.88 1.29 -7.42
CA ILE A 401 3.22 1.92 -6.27
C ILE A 401 4.25 2.74 -5.49
N THR A 402 4.01 4.04 -5.39
CA THR A 402 4.92 5.00 -4.72
C THR A 402 4.21 5.84 -3.65
N ARG A 403 2.94 5.52 -3.36
CA ARG A 403 2.07 6.24 -2.43
C ARG A 403 1.39 5.29 -1.45
N GLY A 404 1.24 5.72 -0.20
CA GLY A 404 0.44 5.01 0.81
C GLY A 404 -1.07 5.21 0.61
N GLY A 405 -1.89 4.46 1.34
CA GLY A 405 -3.35 4.55 1.21
C GLY A 405 -3.92 3.90 -0.05
N VAL A 406 -3.09 3.20 -0.82
CA VAL A 406 -3.54 2.40 -1.97
C VAL A 406 -4.08 1.07 -1.47
N VAL A 407 -5.27 0.70 -1.95
CA VAL A 407 -5.87 -0.61 -1.67
C VAL A 407 -6.18 -1.27 -3.01
N ILE A 408 -5.68 -2.49 -3.23
CA ILE A 408 -5.97 -3.31 -4.41
C ILE A 408 -6.67 -4.58 -3.93
N ARG A 409 -7.85 -4.87 -4.48
CA ARG A 409 -8.70 -5.97 -4.02
C ARG A 409 -9.36 -6.74 -5.13
N ASN A 410 -9.54 -8.04 -4.91
CA ASN A 410 -10.35 -8.91 -5.77
C ASN A 410 -9.94 -8.79 -7.24
N LEU A 411 -8.64 -8.91 -7.51
CA LEU A 411 -8.06 -8.63 -8.80
C LEU A 411 -7.06 -9.71 -9.19
N ASP A 412 -7.20 -10.21 -10.41
CA ASP A 412 -6.24 -11.11 -11.01
C ASP A 412 -5.30 -10.29 -11.91
N ILE A 413 -3.99 -10.49 -11.77
CA ILE A 413 -2.98 -9.90 -12.64
C ILE A 413 -2.23 -11.04 -13.30
N ASP A 414 -2.38 -11.17 -14.61
CA ASP A 414 -1.61 -12.07 -15.46
C ASP A 414 -0.55 -11.26 -16.21
N HIS A 415 0.64 -11.18 -15.62
CA HIS A 415 1.75 -10.43 -16.18
C HIS A 415 2.67 -11.33 -17.00
N THR A 416 3.02 -10.89 -18.19
CA THR A 416 4.04 -11.51 -19.04
C THR A 416 5.01 -10.45 -19.54
N GLY A 417 6.27 -10.64 -19.19
CA GLY A 417 7.34 -9.72 -19.54
C GLY A 417 8.61 -10.04 -18.79
N PHE A 418 9.67 -9.33 -19.11
CA PHE A 418 10.98 -9.49 -18.45
C PHE A 418 11.14 -8.56 -17.23
N ARG A 419 10.04 -8.23 -16.55
CA ARG A 419 9.99 -7.39 -15.35
C ARG A 419 8.95 -7.92 -14.37
N GLU A 420 9.07 -7.47 -13.13
CA GLU A 420 8.18 -7.81 -12.03
C GLU A 420 6.75 -7.34 -12.28
N SER A 421 5.74 -8.05 -11.77
CA SER A 421 4.33 -7.63 -11.94
C SER A 421 3.99 -6.39 -11.09
N LEU A 422 4.47 -6.37 -9.84
CA LEU A 422 4.30 -5.27 -8.89
C LEU A 422 5.66 -4.76 -8.43
N LEU A 423 5.88 -3.45 -8.55
CA LEU A 423 7.00 -2.76 -7.93
C LEU A 423 6.48 -1.78 -6.88
N ILE A 424 6.90 -1.98 -5.63
CA ILE A 424 6.50 -1.15 -4.49
C ILE A 424 7.76 -0.54 -3.87
N GLU A 425 7.92 0.77 -4.02
CA GLU A 425 9.13 1.47 -3.59
C GLU A 425 8.79 2.82 -2.96
N GLY A 426 9.62 3.26 -2.01
CA GLY A 426 9.52 4.60 -1.45
C GLY A 426 9.82 4.67 0.03
N LYS A 427 9.14 5.59 0.73
CA LYS A 427 9.31 5.83 2.16
C LYS A 427 8.45 4.87 2.99
N SER A 428 8.64 4.83 4.30
CA SER A 428 7.79 4.11 5.26
C SER A 428 6.31 4.50 5.27
N SER A 429 5.95 5.60 4.62
CA SER A 429 4.56 5.97 4.35
C SER A 429 3.92 5.20 3.19
N VAL A 430 4.70 4.50 2.36
CA VAL A 430 4.21 3.70 1.22
C VAL A 430 3.82 2.33 1.74
N THR A 431 2.56 2.21 2.15
CA THR A 431 2.02 1.01 2.80
C THR A 431 0.76 0.50 2.09
N PRO A 432 0.82 0.09 0.82
CA PRO A 432 -0.35 -0.41 0.12
C PRO A 432 -0.88 -1.71 0.73
N LEU A 433 -2.20 -1.91 0.68
CA LEU A 433 -2.86 -3.17 0.99
C LEU A 433 -3.23 -3.87 -0.31
N ILE A 434 -2.73 -5.08 -0.52
CA ILE A 434 -3.12 -5.96 -1.62
C ILE A 434 -3.84 -7.15 -1.01
N GLU A 435 -5.10 -7.33 -1.36
CA GLU A 435 -5.96 -8.27 -0.67
C GLU A 435 -6.81 -9.10 -1.63
N ASN A 436 -6.92 -10.41 -1.38
CA ASN A 436 -7.75 -11.31 -2.16
C ASN A 436 -7.44 -11.18 -3.67
N CYS A 437 -6.16 -11.31 -4.04
CA CYS A 437 -5.69 -11.12 -5.42
C CYS A 437 -4.94 -12.38 -5.90
N ILE A 438 -5.03 -12.67 -7.20
CA ILE A 438 -4.21 -13.69 -7.85
C ILE A 438 -3.16 -12.97 -8.70
N LEU A 439 -1.88 -13.11 -8.31
CA LEU A 439 -0.78 -12.40 -8.93
C LEU A 439 0.14 -13.40 -9.65
N LYS A 440 0.25 -13.25 -10.97
CA LYS A 440 1.07 -14.11 -11.82
C LYS A 440 2.08 -13.29 -12.59
N CYS A 441 3.28 -13.83 -12.72
CA CYS A 441 4.33 -13.28 -13.57
C CYS A 441 5.05 -14.40 -14.30
N SER A 442 5.03 -14.40 -15.64
CA SER A 442 5.59 -15.50 -16.44
C SER A 442 7.03 -15.31 -16.91
N GLY A 443 7.67 -14.16 -16.63
CA GLY A 443 9.03 -13.89 -17.09
C GLY A 443 10.00 -13.30 -16.04
N ASP A 444 9.51 -12.90 -14.87
CA ASP A 444 10.33 -12.41 -13.77
C ASP A 444 9.69 -12.74 -12.40
N ASP A 445 10.05 -11.99 -11.36
CA ASP A 445 9.37 -12.03 -10.05
C ASP A 445 7.93 -11.52 -10.13
N VAL A 446 7.10 -11.83 -9.13
CA VAL A 446 5.77 -11.22 -9.04
C VAL A 446 5.81 -9.88 -8.31
N VAL A 447 6.46 -9.82 -7.15
CA VAL A 447 6.51 -8.60 -6.31
C VAL A 447 7.94 -8.24 -5.94
N ASN A 448 8.31 -6.99 -6.19
CA ASN A 448 9.55 -6.39 -5.69
C ASN A 448 9.25 -5.25 -4.73
N THR A 449 9.89 -5.28 -3.55
CA THR A 449 9.74 -4.25 -2.51
C THR A 449 11.07 -3.59 -2.18
N ALA A 450 11.11 -2.26 -2.20
CA ALA A 450 12.35 -1.47 -2.09
C ALA A 450 12.17 -0.21 -1.21
N GLY A 451 13.27 0.50 -0.95
CA GLY A 451 13.28 1.69 -0.10
C GLY A 451 13.05 1.34 1.36
N THR A 452 12.07 2.01 1.96
CA THR A 452 11.53 1.72 3.30
C THR A 452 10.03 1.43 3.22
N ALA A 453 9.52 1.08 2.04
CA ALA A 453 8.12 0.77 1.83
C ALA A 453 7.69 -0.41 2.70
N ALA A 454 6.44 -0.40 3.18
CA ALA A 454 5.91 -1.45 4.02
C ALA A 454 4.54 -1.97 3.52
N PRO A 455 4.52 -2.72 2.40
CA PRO A 455 3.30 -3.27 1.84
C PRO A 455 2.74 -4.43 2.67
N PHE A 456 1.42 -4.56 2.65
CA PHE A 456 0.69 -5.63 3.32
C PHE A 456 -0.10 -6.46 2.31
N PHE A 457 0.20 -7.75 2.22
CA PHE A 457 -0.53 -8.71 1.39
C PHE A 457 -1.39 -9.61 2.27
N ARG A 458 -2.66 -9.77 1.90
CA ARG A 458 -3.59 -10.64 2.62
C ARG A 458 -4.37 -11.54 1.67
N ARG A 459 -4.45 -12.83 1.97
CA ARG A 459 -5.23 -13.79 1.16
C ARG A 459 -4.90 -13.74 -0.33
N CYS A 460 -3.63 -13.55 -0.66
CA CYS A 460 -3.17 -13.50 -2.04
C CYS A 460 -2.62 -14.85 -2.49
N VAL A 461 -2.79 -15.17 -3.78
CA VAL A 461 -2.16 -16.32 -4.44
C VAL A 461 -1.12 -15.80 -5.42
N ILE A 462 0.14 -16.21 -5.24
CA ILE A 462 1.29 -15.69 -5.99
C ILE A 462 1.96 -16.84 -6.74
N THR A 463 2.19 -16.66 -8.05
CA THR A 463 2.92 -17.61 -8.90
C THR A 463 3.89 -16.87 -9.82
N ALA A 464 5.18 -17.17 -9.70
CA ALA A 464 6.24 -16.46 -10.40
C ALA A 464 7.06 -17.36 -11.31
N LYS A 465 7.63 -16.81 -12.39
CA LYS A 465 8.66 -17.50 -13.16
C LYS A 465 10.00 -17.50 -12.42
N LYS A 466 10.28 -16.48 -11.63
CA LYS A 466 11.43 -16.40 -10.73
C LYS A 466 10.93 -16.42 -9.27
N CYS A 467 11.12 -15.33 -8.52
CA CYS A 467 10.78 -15.25 -7.12
C CYS A 467 9.33 -14.80 -6.91
N GLY A 468 8.63 -15.37 -5.93
CA GLY A 468 7.29 -14.89 -5.54
C GLY A 468 7.34 -13.44 -5.05
N ILE A 469 8.05 -13.20 -3.95
CA ILE A 469 8.29 -11.86 -3.39
C ILE A 469 9.77 -11.67 -3.10
N ARG A 470 10.34 -10.58 -3.64
CA ARG A 470 11.72 -10.16 -3.37
C ARG A 470 11.74 -8.82 -2.65
N ALA A 471 12.29 -8.82 -1.43
CA ALA A 471 12.49 -7.63 -0.61
C ALA A 471 13.98 -7.27 -0.55
N PHE A 472 14.28 -5.98 -0.72
CA PHE A 472 15.64 -5.44 -0.64
C PHE A 472 15.64 -4.03 -0.02
N GLU A 473 16.84 -3.45 0.13
CA GLU A 473 17.09 -2.22 0.89
C GLU A 473 16.61 -2.33 2.34
N LYS A 474 15.66 -1.49 2.77
CA LYS A 474 15.10 -1.44 4.13
C LYS A 474 13.57 -1.60 4.10
N SER A 475 13.05 -2.26 3.06
CA SER A 475 11.62 -2.51 2.92
C SER A 475 11.13 -3.50 3.98
N HIS A 476 9.86 -3.39 4.38
CA HIS A 476 9.26 -4.26 5.39
C HIS A 476 7.93 -4.83 4.90
N THR A 477 7.96 -6.03 4.34
CA THR A 477 6.79 -6.65 3.71
C THR A 477 6.04 -7.54 4.70
N THR A 478 4.74 -7.35 4.83
CA THR A 478 3.88 -8.19 5.69
C THR A 478 2.97 -9.07 4.84
N LEU A 479 2.83 -10.35 5.20
CA LEU A 479 1.99 -11.34 4.53
C LEU A 479 1.07 -12.02 5.56
N GLU A 480 -0.22 -12.10 5.26
CA GLU A 480 -1.19 -12.82 6.08
C GLU A 480 -2.02 -13.77 5.21
N SER A 481 -2.06 -15.05 5.58
CA SER A 481 -2.88 -16.07 4.91
C SER A 481 -2.65 -16.13 3.39
N CYS A 482 -1.40 -15.91 2.94
CA CYS A 482 -1.04 -15.93 1.52
C CYS A 482 -0.53 -17.30 1.09
N ILE A 483 -0.74 -17.64 -0.18
CA ILE A 483 -0.21 -18.84 -0.83
C ILE A 483 0.78 -18.39 -1.90
N ILE A 484 2.03 -18.78 -1.76
CA ILE A 484 3.05 -18.58 -2.78
C ILE A 484 3.44 -19.95 -3.30
N GLU A 485 3.12 -20.22 -4.56
CA GLU A 485 3.29 -21.55 -5.14
C GLU A 485 3.84 -21.53 -6.55
N LYS A 486 4.50 -22.64 -6.93
CA LYS A 486 4.95 -22.88 -8.31
C LYS A 486 5.88 -21.79 -8.82
N CYS A 487 6.72 -21.26 -7.94
CA CYS A 487 7.74 -20.29 -8.31
C CYS A 487 8.91 -21.01 -8.97
N GLY A 488 9.43 -20.46 -10.07
CA GLY A 488 10.59 -21.04 -10.75
C GLY A 488 11.94 -20.79 -10.06
N GLU A 489 11.98 -19.91 -9.06
CA GLU A 489 13.07 -19.77 -8.09
C GLU A 489 12.50 -19.94 -6.67
N GLN A 490 12.67 -18.94 -5.78
CA GLN A 490 12.21 -19.00 -4.40
C GLN A 490 10.79 -18.47 -4.19
N ALA A 491 10.12 -18.87 -3.10
CA ALA A 491 8.85 -18.25 -2.73
C ALA A 491 9.09 -16.84 -2.15
N LEU A 492 9.99 -16.73 -1.18
CA LEU A 492 10.38 -15.48 -0.52
C LEU A 492 11.89 -15.28 -0.58
N LYS A 493 12.33 -14.07 -0.88
CA LYS A 493 13.73 -13.67 -0.84
C LYS A 493 13.90 -12.32 -0.18
N ALA A 494 14.58 -12.29 0.96
CA ALA A 494 14.94 -11.08 1.69
C ALA A 494 16.44 -10.83 1.60
N MET A 495 16.83 -9.63 1.21
CA MET A 495 18.24 -9.22 1.04
C MET A 495 18.52 -7.88 1.73
N GLU A 496 19.78 -7.50 1.80
CA GLU A 496 20.27 -6.25 2.40
C GLU A 496 19.80 -6.09 3.86
N SER A 497 18.99 -5.07 4.18
CA SER A 497 18.44 -4.83 5.52
C SER A 497 16.90 -4.88 5.52
N SER A 498 16.32 -5.64 4.58
CA SER A 498 14.88 -5.76 4.45
C SER A 498 14.30 -6.71 5.52
N ALA A 499 12.99 -6.61 5.74
CA ALA A 499 12.25 -7.47 6.65
C ALA A 499 11.02 -8.07 5.94
N ILE A 500 10.76 -9.35 6.17
CA ILE A 500 9.51 -10.01 5.75
C ILE A 500 8.85 -10.67 6.95
N ASP A 501 7.62 -10.30 7.26
CA ASP A 501 6.81 -10.96 8.28
C ASP A 501 5.67 -11.72 7.62
N ALA A 502 5.66 -13.05 7.74
CA ALA A 502 4.61 -13.90 7.19
C ALA A 502 3.86 -14.62 8.31
N THR A 503 2.53 -14.55 8.27
CA THR A 503 1.63 -15.21 9.23
C THR A 503 0.64 -16.10 8.48
N LEU A 504 0.51 -17.35 8.91
CA LEU A 504 -0.43 -18.34 8.33
C LEU A 504 -0.26 -18.52 6.82
N CYS A 505 0.95 -18.33 6.31
CA CYS A 505 1.24 -18.43 4.87
C CYS A 505 1.66 -19.85 4.48
N THR A 506 1.37 -20.24 3.24
CA THR A 506 1.82 -21.50 2.64
C THR A 506 2.78 -21.20 1.49
N LEU A 507 4.02 -21.70 1.59
CA LEU A 507 5.08 -21.55 0.61
C LEU A 507 5.41 -22.94 0.05
N ARG A 508 5.07 -23.20 -1.22
CA ARG A 508 5.13 -24.58 -1.73
C ARG A 508 5.45 -24.74 -3.20
N ASP A 509 5.87 -25.94 -3.57
CA ASP A 509 6.02 -26.37 -4.96
C ASP A 509 6.95 -25.43 -5.76
N CYS A 510 7.98 -24.86 -5.12
CA CYS A 510 8.96 -24.00 -5.79
C CYS A 510 10.15 -24.83 -6.33
N GLU A 511 10.72 -24.37 -7.45
CA GLU A 511 11.82 -25.05 -8.14
C GLU A 511 13.18 -24.83 -7.47
N GLU A 512 13.28 -23.89 -6.54
CA GLU A 512 14.42 -23.71 -5.63
C GLU A 512 13.98 -23.74 -4.15
N ASP A 513 14.62 -22.95 -3.30
CA ASP A 513 14.40 -22.84 -1.86
C ASP A 513 13.01 -22.26 -1.54
N GLY A 514 12.43 -22.65 -0.41
CA GLY A 514 11.19 -22.02 0.07
C GLY A 514 11.41 -20.54 0.43
N VAL A 515 12.34 -20.29 1.34
CA VAL A 515 12.67 -18.96 1.85
C VAL A 515 14.18 -18.75 1.82
N VAL A 516 14.61 -17.60 1.30
CA VAL A 516 16.02 -17.17 1.34
C VAL A 516 16.16 -15.87 2.13
N VAL A 517 17.10 -15.86 3.06
CA VAL A 517 17.47 -14.70 3.88
C VAL A 517 18.96 -14.42 3.70
N MET A 518 19.31 -13.20 3.31
CA MET A 518 20.69 -12.81 3.01
C MET A 518 21.08 -11.51 3.72
N ASP A 519 22.38 -11.24 3.75
CA ASP A 519 22.98 -10.01 4.26
C ASP A 519 22.59 -9.73 5.71
N THR A 520 21.86 -8.67 6.01
CA THR A 520 21.37 -8.33 7.37
C THR A 520 19.84 -8.41 7.47
N ALA A 521 19.21 -9.09 6.51
CA ALA A 521 17.76 -9.16 6.41
C ALA A 521 17.15 -10.04 7.50
N THR A 522 15.87 -9.79 7.81
CA THR A 522 15.12 -10.57 8.79
C THR A 522 13.87 -11.16 8.16
N VAL A 523 13.62 -12.45 8.38
CA VAL A 523 12.34 -13.08 8.02
C VAL A 523 11.71 -13.71 9.25
N SER A 524 10.49 -13.28 9.56
CA SER A 524 9.68 -13.83 10.66
C SER A 524 8.52 -14.64 10.09
N LEU A 525 8.41 -15.91 10.49
CA LEU A 525 7.39 -16.86 10.06
C LEU A 525 6.55 -17.30 11.26
N LEU A 526 5.28 -16.92 11.29
CA LEU A 526 4.33 -17.33 12.33
C LEU A 526 3.33 -18.32 11.76
N ALA A 527 3.32 -19.55 12.30
CA ALA A 527 2.41 -20.62 11.91
C ALA A 527 2.33 -20.84 10.38
N CYS A 528 3.47 -20.73 9.70
CA CYS A 528 3.57 -20.91 8.24
C CYS A 528 3.88 -22.37 7.88
N THR A 529 3.52 -22.76 6.66
CA THR A 529 3.84 -24.07 6.09
C THR A 529 4.76 -23.92 4.88
N ILE A 530 5.94 -24.53 4.93
CA ILE A 530 6.92 -24.57 3.85
C ILE A 530 7.11 -26.01 3.40
N GLN A 531 6.66 -26.34 2.19
CA GLN A 531 6.68 -27.75 1.75
C GLN A 531 6.86 -27.94 0.25
N LYS A 532 7.37 -29.10 -0.15
CA LYS A 532 7.48 -29.53 -1.56
C LYS A 532 8.31 -28.59 -2.42
N ASN A 533 9.26 -27.89 -1.83
CA ASN A 533 10.23 -27.11 -2.59
C ASN A 533 11.40 -28.01 -2.97
N LYS A 534 11.98 -27.81 -4.15
CA LYS A 534 13.12 -28.62 -4.61
C LYS A 534 14.40 -28.29 -3.85
N GLY A 535 14.53 -27.07 -3.36
CA GLY A 535 15.62 -26.66 -2.48
C GLY A 535 15.32 -26.96 -1.01
N PRO A 536 16.17 -26.45 -0.09
CA PRO A 536 15.87 -26.41 1.34
C PRO A 536 14.57 -25.66 1.62
N GLY A 537 13.92 -25.98 2.73
CA GLY A 537 12.80 -25.19 3.22
C GLY A 537 13.20 -23.73 3.48
N VAL A 538 14.34 -23.53 4.14
CA VAL A 538 14.92 -22.20 4.38
C VAL A 538 16.43 -22.23 4.21
N ASP A 539 16.97 -21.22 3.53
CA ASP A 539 18.41 -20.93 3.44
C ASP A 539 18.67 -19.51 3.99
N CYS A 540 19.60 -19.40 4.94
CA CYS A 540 19.97 -18.15 5.60
C CYS A 540 21.49 -17.96 5.50
N SER A 541 21.95 -16.78 5.08
CA SER A 541 23.38 -16.46 4.89
C SER A 541 23.73 -15.04 5.32
N GLY A 542 25.03 -14.72 5.39
CA GLY A 542 25.52 -13.44 5.89
C GLY A 542 25.30 -13.28 7.40
N GLU A 543 24.66 -12.19 7.81
CA GLU A 543 24.14 -11.93 9.16
C GLU A 543 22.60 -12.04 9.20
N GLY A 544 22.02 -12.79 8.24
CA GLY A 544 20.59 -12.96 8.09
C GLY A 544 19.94 -13.58 9.32
N LYS A 545 18.71 -13.18 9.60
CA LYS A 545 17.95 -13.61 10.78
C LYS A 545 16.65 -14.28 10.37
N LEU A 546 16.49 -15.52 10.78
CA LEU A 546 15.26 -16.27 10.64
C LEU A 546 14.58 -16.41 12.01
N GLU A 547 13.32 -16.02 12.11
CA GLU A 547 12.48 -16.28 13.27
C GLU A 547 11.31 -17.18 12.85
N VAL A 548 11.17 -18.37 13.43
CA VAL A 548 10.05 -19.28 13.17
C VAL A 548 9.31 -19.53 14.47
N ARG A 549 8.01 -19.23 14.50
CA ARG A 549 7.12 -19.50 15.64
C ARG A 549 5.97 -20.39 15.19
N GLY A 550 5.97 -21.64 15.64
CA GLY A 550 5.05 -22.67 15.16
C GLY A 550 5.28 -23.02 13.69
N GLY A 551 4.28 -23.66 13.08
CA GLY A 551 4.32 -24.01 11.66
C GLY A 551 5.07 -25.32 11.34
N GLU A 552 5.23 -25.56 10.05
CA GLU A 552 5.80 -26.80 9.51
C GLU A 552 6.73 -26.52 8.33
N VAL A 553 7.94 -27.07 8.37
CA VAL A 553 8.88 -27.11 7.26
C VAL A 553 9.13 -28.59 6.94
N SER A 554 8.51 -29.12 5.90
CA SER A 554 8.56 -30.57 5.63
C SER A 554 8.45 -30.89 4.16
N LYS A 555 8.89 -32.09 3.77
CA LYS A 555 8.78 -32.60 2.39
C LYS A 555 9.45 -31.68 1.37
N ASN A 556 10.52 -31.00 1.75
CA ASN A 556 11.37 -30.27 0.82
C ASN A 556 12.50 -31.21 0.39
N ASP A 557 12.83 -31.23 -0.91
CA ASP A 557 13.80 -32.18 -1.44
C ASP A 557 15.22 -31.82 -1.00
N GLY A 558 15.50 -30.52 -0.79
CA GLY A 558 16.79 -30.01 -0.35
C GLY A 558 16.99 -29.89 1.16
N GLY A 559 16.12 -30.49 1.99
CA GLY A 559 16.26 -30.50 3.45
C GLY A 559 15.47 -29.43 4.20
N GLY A 560 15.83 -29.23 5.47
CA GLY A 560 15.11 -28.35 6.39
C GLY A 560 15.59 -26.89 6.36
N ILE A 561 16.42 -26.51 7.33
CA ILE A 561 16.90 -25.13 7.55
C ILE A 561 18.42 -25.09 7.47
N PHE A 562 18.94 -24.35 6.50
CA PHE A 562 20.38 -24.23 6.24
C PHE A 562 20.89 -22.84 6.63
N LEU A 563 21.99 -22.79 7.38
CA LEU A 563 22.59 -21.58 7.93
C LEU A 563 24.06 -21.46 7.54
N TRP A 564 24.41 -20.33 6.95
CA TRP A 564 25.74 -20.00 6.47
C TRP A 564 26.24 -18.69 7.09
N ASP A 565 27.55 -18.51 7.12
CA ASP A 565 28.23 -17.35 7.69
C ASP A 565 27.76 -17.08 9.15
N ALA A 566 27.56 -15.82 9.53
CA ALA A 566 27.10 -15.43 10.87
C ALA A 566 25.56 -15.42 11.01
N SER A 567 24.84 -16.20 10.19
CA SER A 567 23.37 -16.22 10.20
C SER A 567 22.81 -16.87 11.46
N VAL A 568 21.59 -16.47 11.82
CA VAL A 568 20.93 -16.92 13.05
C VAL A 568 19.50 -17.39 12.77
N ALA A 569 19.16 -18.59 13.23
CA ALA A 569 17.78 -19.05 13.31
C ALA A 569 17.30 -19.13 14.76
N SER A 570 16.14 -18.53 15.03
CA SER A 570 15.38 -18.69 16.27
C SER A 570 14.11 -19.47 15.97
N LEU A 571 13.97 -20.67 16.52
CA LEU A 571 12.85 -21.57 16.29
C LEU A 571 12.10 -21.78 17.61
N ASP A 572 10.79 -21.56 17.62
CA ASP A 572 9.94 -21.78 18.78
C ASP A 572 8.68 -22.57 18.38
N GLY A 573 8.50 -23.79 18.89
CA GLY A 573 7.33 -24.62 18.59
C GLY A 573 7.23 -25.12 17.14
N ALA A 574 8.30 -25.03 16.34
CA ALA A 574 8.31 -25.40 14.93
C ALA A 574 8.43 -26.93 14.72
N ARG A 575 7.84 -27.44 13.64
CA ARG A 575 8.06 -28.82 13.15
C ARG A 575 8.92 -28.78 11.88
N VAL A 576 10.09 -29.38 11.92
CA VAL A 576 11.02 -29.43 10.78
C VAL A 576 11.35 -30.88 10.46
N ASP A 577 11.16 -31.28 9.20
CA ASP A 577 11.50 -32.61 8.69
C ASP A 577 12.46 -32.45 7.50
N GLY A 578 13.71 -32.89 7.70
CA GLY A 578 14.75 -32.86 6.67
C GLY A 578 14.57 -33.91 5.57
N GLY A 579 13.70 -34.91 5.79
CA GLY A 579 13.50 -35.99 4.84
C GLY A 579 14.79 -36.79 4.64
N LYS A 580 15.33 -36.78 3.41
CA LYS A 580 16.60 -37.45 3.06
C LYS A 580 17.83 -36.57 3.29
N CYS A 581 17.64 -35.27 3.41
CA CYS A 581 18.69 -34.29 3.63
C CYS A 581 18.71 -33.85 5.10
N PRO A 582 19.72 -33.09 5.54
CA PRO A 582 19.77 -32.59 6.91
C PRO A 582 18.53 -31.76 7.27
N VAL A 583 18.02 -31.95 8.49
CA VAL A 583 16.94 -31.11 9.05
C VAL A 583 17.47 -29.73 9.42
N ILE A 584 18.70 -29.68 9.89
CA ILE A 584 19.47 -28.46 10.14
C ILE A 584 20.88 -28.70 9.63
N LEU A 585 21.36 -27.77 8.80
CA LEU A 585 22.74 -27.72 8.33
C LEU A 585 23.31 -26.36 8.70
N THR A 586 24.44 -26.33 9.40
CA THR A 586 25.16 -25.09 9.69
C THR A 586 26.62 -25.22 9.29
N ASP A 587 27.23 -24.12 8.87
CA ASP A 587 28.68 -23.99 8.89
C ASP A 587 29.20 -23.75 10.33
N GLU A 588 30.48 -23.37 10.46
CA GLU A 588 31.11 -23.12 11.76
C GLU A 588 30.50 -21.94 12.52
N ASN A 589 29.98 -20.92 11.80
CA ASN A 589 29.56 -19.64 12.38
C ASN A 589 28.04 -19.50 12.52
N GLY A 590 27.26 -20.31 11.80
CA GLY A 590 25.80 -20.34 11.88
C GLY A 590 25.30 -20.69 13.27
N ARG A 591 24.27 -19.98 13.75
CA ARG A 591 23.72 -20.17 15.10
C ARG A 591 22.25 -20.56 15.05
N VAL A 592 21.89 -21.56 15.85
CA VAL A 592 20.51 -22.00 16.04
C VAL A 592 20.12 -21.80 17.49
N ASN A 593 18.92 -21.27 17.75
CA ASN A 593 18.28 -21.29 19.05
C ASN A 593 16.91 -21.93 18.88
N ALA A 594 16.73 -23.17 19.34
CA ALA A 594 15.46 -23.89 19.19
C ALA A 594 14.81 -24.17 20.55
N THR A 595 13.51 -23.93 20.67
CA THR A 595 12.71 -24.24 21.86
C THR A 595 11.42 -24.94 21.47
N SER A 596 11.04 -25.99 22.22
CA SER A 596 9.78 -26.72 22.02
C SER A 596 9.54 -27.24 20.58
N CYS A 597 10.60 -27.46 19.81
CA CYS A 597 10.54 -27.86 18.40
C CYS A 597 10.53 -29.39 18.24
N VAL A 598 10.01 -29.86 17.11
CA VAL A 598 10.17 -31.25 16.65
C VAL A 598 11.07 -31.24 15.43
N LEU A 599 12.25 -31.81 15.54
CA LEU A 599 13.25 -31.88 14.47
C LEU A 599 13.43 -33.35 14.07
N LYS A 600 13.14 -33.66 12.82
CA LYS A 600 13.24 -35.02 12.27
C LYS A 600 14.26 -35.07 11.14
N GLY A 601 15.25 -35.94 11.27
CA GLY A 601 16.37 -36.09 10.33
C GLY A 601 17.69 -35.61 10.92
N MET A 602 18.76 -35.78 10.15
CA MET A 602 20.12 -35.51 10.60
C MET A 602 20.36 -34.04 10.90
N VAL A 603 21.06 -33.74 11.99
CA VAL A 603 21.55 -32.40 12.31
C VAL A 603 23.05 -32.36 12.06
N HIS A 604 23.48 -31.54 11.10
CA HIS A 604 24.90 -31.25 10.87
C HIS A 604 25.16 -29.81 11.31
N ALA A 605 25.75 -29.64 12.48
CA ALA A 605 25.93 -28.33 13.09
C ALA A 605 27.24 -28.25 13.88
N SER A 606 27.75 -27.04 14.10
CA SER A 606 28.86 -26.79 15.03
C SER A 606 28.48 -27.12 16.47
N ASP A 607 29.46 -27.28 17.36
CA ASP A 607 29.20 -27.54 18.79
C ASP A 607 28.31 -26.44 19.41
N ASP A 608 28.54 -25.17 19.05
CA ASP A 608 27.77 -24.03 19.52
C ASP A 608 26.31 -24.08 19.04
N ALA A 609 26.09 -24.41 17.77
CA ALA A 609 24.75 -24.57 17.21
C ALA A 609 24.03 -25.78 17.83
N TRP A 610 24.74 -26.88 18.07
CA TRP A 610 24.24 -28.03 18.83
C TRP A 610 23.81 -27.66 20.25
N GLN A 611 24.59 -26.84 20.97
CA GLN A 611 24.18 -26.35 22.29
C GLN A 611 22.89 -25.54 22.21
N GLY A 612 22.73 -24.74 21.16
CA GLY A 612 21.52 -23.97 20.89
C GLY A 612 20.27 -24.82 20.57
N ILE A 613 20.46 -25.99 19.97
CA ILE A 613 19.42 -27.00 19.71
C ILE A 613 19.12 -27.85 20.96
N LEU A 614 20.12 -28.15 21.77
CA LEU A 614 19.96 -28.96 22.99
C LEU A 614 19.51 -28.13 24.20
N ARG A 615 19.32 -26.81 24.03
CA ARG A 615 19.02 -25.87 25.12
C ARG A 615 17.92 -26.39 26.04
N VAL A 616 18.26 -26.40 27.33
CA VAL A 616 17.32 -26.51 28.44
C VAL A 616 17.15 -25.09 28.98
N ASP A 617 15.92 -24.59 28.98
CA ASP A 617 15.65 -23.28 29.56
C ASP A 617 15.92 -23.33 31.07
N LYS A 618 16.89 -22.55 31.55
CA LYS A 618 17.19 -22.45 32.99
C LYS A 618 16.15 -21.57 33.68
N GLY A 619 14.89 -22.01 33.64
CA GLY A 619 13.72 -21.22 34.03
C GLY A 619 13.37 -21.30 35.51
N GLY A 620 13.83 -20.31 36.29
CA GLY A 620 13.21 -19.90 37.55
C GLY A 620 13.66 -20.66 38.80
N ARG A 621 13.82 -19.91 39.91
CA ARG A 621 14.02 -20.51 41.24
C ARG A 621 12.65 -20.85 41.84
N ASP A 622 12.52 -22.04 42.42
CA ASP A 622 11.37 -22.35 43.27
C ASP A 622 11.33 -21.44 44.50
N HIS A 623 10.26 -21.52 45.29
CA HIS A 623 10.10 -20.78 46.55
C HIS A 623 11.18 -21.11 47.60
N GLY A 624 12.03 -22.13 47.35
CA GLY A 624 13.18 -22.53 48.16
C GLY A 624 14.55 -22.15 47.57
N GLY A 625 14.59 -21.40 46.46
CA GLY A 625 15.83 -20.95 45.83
C GLY A 625 16.51 -22.00 44.92
N LYS A 626 15.92 -23.18 44.72
CA LYS A 626 16.43 -24.22 43.83
C LYS A 626 16.07 -23.86 42.40
N VAL A 627 17.03 -23.92 41.49
CA VAL A 627 16.77 -23.76 40.05
C VAL A 627 15.85 -24.90 39.64
N VAL A 628 14.61 -24.56 39.28
CA VAL A 628 13.74 -25.47 38.56
C VAL A 628 14.16 -25.34 37.11
N GLU A 629 14.56 -26.44 36.49
CA GLU A 629 14.73 -26.43 35.04
C GLU A 629 13.34 -26.53 34.44
N ASN A 630 12.86 -25.45 33.81
CA ASN A 630 11.71 -25.55 32.91
C ASN A 630 12.21 -26.23 31.64
N ILE A 631 12.04 -27.55 31.58
CA ILE A 631 12.53 -28.38 30.49
C ILE A 631 11.65 -28.17 29.25
N LEU A 632 11.89 -27.07 28.51
CA LEU A 632 11.42 -26.92 27.13
C LEU A 632 12.37 -27.70 26.22
N LYS A 633 12.25 -29.04 26.22
CA LYS A 633 13.10 -29.91 25.38
C LYS A 633 12.56 -29.99 23.97
N ASN A 634 13.45 -29.80 23.00
CA ASN A 634 13.19 -30.17 21.61
C ASN A 634 13.09 -31.70 21.48
N LYS A 635 12.20 -32.17 20.61
CA LYS A 635 12.09 -33.59 20.25
C LYS A 635 12.91 -33.85 18.99
N LEU A 636 14.07 -34.47 19.16
CA LEU A 636 14.91 -34.94 18.06
C LEU A 636 14.49 -36.35 17.63
N VAL A 637 14.28 -36.56 16.34
CA VAL A 637 13.91 -37.84 15.74
C VAL A 637 14.95 -38.19 14.69
N ASP A 638 15.73 -39.25 14.94
CA ASP A 638 16.81 -39.72 14.07
C ASP A 638 17.88 -38.66 13.73
N PRO A 639 18.49 -38.00 14.74
CA PRO A 639 19.44 -36.90 14.53
C PRO A 639 20.79 -37.32 13.92
N ASP A 640 21.11 -38.61 13.98
CA ASP A 640 22.32 -39.21 13.41
C ASP A 640 22.01 -40.10 12.20
N GLY A 641 20.77 -40.06 11.70
CA GLY A 641 20.33 -40.86 10.56
C GLY A 641 21.15 -40.52 9.31
N PRO A 642 21.42 -41.48 8.42
CA PRO A 642 22.18 -41.21 7.20
C PRO A 642 21.44 -40.18 6.33
N THR A 643 22.20 -39.23 5.77
CA THR A 643 21.68 -38.29 4.78
C THR A 643 22.33 -38.51 3.44
N ASP A 644 21.56 -38.21 2.41
CA ASP A 644 22.08 -38.01 1.08
C ASP A 644 22.28 -36.52 0.86
N LEU A 645 23.36 -36.17 0.14
CA LEU A 645 23.40 -34.86 -0.49
C LEU A 645 22.27 -34.79 -1.51
N PRO A 646 21.58 -33.65 -1.64
CA PRO A 646 20.55 -33.50 -2.65
C PRO A 646 21.14 -33.76 -4.05
N ASP A 647 20.33 -34.33 -4.95
CA ASP A 647 20.75 -34.64 -6.32
C ASP A 647 21.33 -33.38 -7.00
N GLU A 648 22.36 -33.53 -7.85
CA GLU A 648 22.98 -32.41 -8.62
C GLU A 648 22.07 -31.88 -9.77
N GLU A 649 20.77 -31.86 -9.53
CA GLU A 649 19.74 -31.36 -10.42
C GLU A 649 18.99 -30.18 -9.76
N GLY A 650 18.29 -29.37 -10.56
CA GLY A 650 17.53 -28.22 -10.04
C GLY A 650 18.39 -27.22 -9.25
N PRO A 651 18.03 -26.87 -7.99
CA PRO A 651 18.69 -25.82 -7.22
C PRO A 651 20.13 -26.13 -6.79
N PHE A 652 20.51 -27.40 -6.79
CA PHE A 652 21.86 -27.88 -6.44
C PHE A 652 22.71 -28.18 -7.67
N ARG A 653 22.15 -28.00 -8.88
CA ARG A 653 22.91 -28.13 -10.12
C ARG A 653 23.92 -27.00 -10.21
N PHE A 654 25.19 -27.36 -10.21
CA PHE A 654 26.27 -26.41 -10.45
C PHE A 654 26.21 -25.89 -11.90
N ILE A 655 25.82 -24.62 -12.06
CA ILE A 655 25.90 -23.89 -13.32
C ILE A 655 26.78 -22.67 -13.09
N PRO A 656 28.01 -22.63 -13.66
CA PRO A 656 28.90 -21.48 -13.49
C PRO A 656 28.23 -20.18 -13.92
N ASN A 657 27.88 -19.33 -12.95
CA ASN A 657 27.34 -18.01 -13.21
C ASN A 657 28.19 -16.97 -12.48
N LYS A 658 28.77 -16.04 -13.26
CA LYS A 658 29.64 -14.98 -12.72
C LYS A 658 28.88 -13.89 -11.94
N TYR A 659 27.54 -13.95 -11.93
CA TYR A 659 26.68 -12.89 -11.42
C TYR A 659 25.78 -13.28 -10.25
N THR A 660 25.75 -14.55 -9.82
CA THR A 660 24.91 -15.03 -8.71
C THR A 660 25.76 -15.67 -7.62
N ARG A 661 25.44 -15.38 -6.35
CA ARG A 661 26.16 -15.87 -5.16
C ARG A 661 25.87 -17.34 -4.82
N LYS A 662 24.89 -17.99 -5.47
CA LYS A 662 24.70 -19.45 -5.38
C LYS A 662 25.91 -20.12 -6.06
N GLN A 663 26.95 -20.33 -5.26
CA GLN A 663 28.21 -20.99 -5.56
C GLN A 663 28.48 -21.97 -4.43
#